data_AF-A0ABD5EAF3-F1
#
_entry.id   AF-A0ABD5EAF3-F1
#
_cell.length_a   1.000
_cell.length_b   1.000
_cell.length_c   1.000
_cell.angle_alpha   90.00
_cell.angle_beta   90.00
_cell.angle_gamma   90.00
#
_symmetry.space_group_name_H-M   'P 1'
#
loop_
_entity.id
_entity.type
_entity.pdbx_description
1 polymer ?
#
loop_
_entity_poly.entity_id
_entity_poly.type
_entity_poly.pdbx_seq_one_letter_code
_entity_poly.pdbx_strand_id
1 'polypeptide(L)'
;MKIAFLINNAYGIGGTIRSTANLSRAFADRHEVEVVSVHRSKDTPAIPFDPRVKLTTLIDTRPGSRALTTGPLTQRPCTMFPGPAAPRVSGRTPYSALHDDRIGRWLRTTDADVVIATRPDLNGYLARDGQSRCVRVGQEHLSLAGHSDAVRTAQNGVIGRLDAFVTVSEADAAAYRAALPDVPTRIRCIPNGVPAPVVEGSARDADVIVAAGRLIPVKRYDRLVDAFARVADAHPTWTLRLYGRGPKQAQLREQIDRLGLYERVQLMGSFAPIETEWAKGSIAAVSSDKESFGMTIVEAMHCGVPVIATDCPHGPGEIITHDHDGVLVPLDSGAEGYALALDRLMSDRELRARLAAGALRRAADFAPERVAERYEDLFHALGAGRVPAQAAPAPWWRRLRAALLPVRARPPRRATDSRPLASARSGADGEIVFRFPAASLPWGELDLLARLRRDPKGREARVPLPAGRASEVRVTLDPLTHPLAEGRWDCYVVPRGATRGRKRLVCEVAERARRVGRAPLTAPDGETVSALPYATVDGFLAVRAWRRPAHAEVTRIAVGAEGTTVRAALSVPATGAVVVAVSRQGESGDFSLPVTPDGTGLVFTLPHARPVAAPHSRWDLYLRVPAHEVPVALGRIGGDIIDRNKTDLVPATRRDGTEARVFFTGAHNLAFEVRTP
;
A
#
# COMPACT_ATOMS: atom_id res chain seq x y z
N MET A 1 25.02 -2.00 21.27
CA MET A 1 25.30 -3.39 20.86
C MET A 1 25.37 -3.45 19.35
N LYS A 2 25.87 -4.56 18.79
CA LYS A 2 25.72 -4.90 17.37
C LYS A 2 24.63 -5.97 17.22
N ILE A 3 23.55 -5.61 16.52
CA ILE A 3 22.37 -6.47 16.33
C ILE A 3 22.30 -6.90 14.86
N ALA A 4 22.25 -8.20 14.62
CA ALA A 4 22.13 -8.76 13.28
C ALA A 4 20.79 -9.48 13.07
N PHE A 5 20.07 -9.13 12.01
CA PHE A 5 18.91 -9.89 11.54
C PHE A 5 19.35 -10.87 10.46
N LEU A 6 19.00 -12.14 10.60
CA LEU A 6 19.15 -13.15 9.56
C LEU A 6 17.77 -13.43 8.93
N ILE A 7 17.60 -12.99 7.69
CA ILE A 7 16.34 -13.10 6.96
C ILE A 7 16.52 -13.82 5.62
N ASN A 8 15.48 -14.51 5.18
CA ASN A 8 15.56 -15.29 3.95
C ASN A 8 15.78 -14.41 2.70
N ASN A 9 14.99 -13.34 2.56
CA ASN A 9 15.07 -12.45 1.40
C ASN A 9 14.60 -11.02 1.75
N ALA A 10 15.51 -10.04 1.72
CA ALA A 10 15.25 -8.62 1.92
C ALA A 10 14.59 -7.92 0.70
N TYR A 11 14.58 -8.57 -0.46
CA TYR A 11 14.23 -7.96 -1.76
C TYR A 11 12.78 -8.23 -2.20
N GLY A 12 11.98 -8.87 -1.34
CA GLY A 12 10.55 -9.12 -1.52
C GLY A 12 9.64 -8.03 -0.93
N ILE A 13 8.33 -8.31 -0.88
CA ILE A 13 7.28 -7.39 -0.36
C ILE A 13 6.40 -8.04 0.73
N GLY A 14 7.02 -8.81 1.63
CA GLY A 14 6.31 -9.60 2.66
C GLY A 14 6.22 -8.93 4.03
N GLY A 15 5.31 -9.43 4.87
CA GLY A 15 5.10 -8.91 6.22
C GLY A 15 6.36 -9.00 7.10
N THR A 16 7.05 -10.13 7.08
CA THR A 16 8.34 -10.32 7.78
C THR A 16 9.42 -9.34 7.34
N ILE A 17 9.47 -8.98 6.05
CA ILE A 17 10.45 -8.02 5.52
C ILE A 17 10.10 -6.62 6.05
N ARG A 18 8.82 -6.26 6.03
CA ARG A 18 8.32 -4.99 6.57
C ARG A 18 8.61 -4.86 8.07
N SER A 19 8.27 -5.87 8.87
CA SER A 19 8.52 -5.84 10.31
C SER A 19 10.01 -5.80 10.64
N THR A 20 10.85 -6.52 9.89
CA THR A 20 12.32 -6.43 10.02
C THR A 20 12.81 -5.04 9.67
N ALA A 21 12.33 -4.42 8.59
CA ALA A 21 12.73 -3.06 8.21
C ALA A 21 12.32 -2.03 9.28
N ASN A 22 11.12 -2.14 9.83
CA ASN A 22 10.63 -1.26 10.90
C ASN A 22 11.48 -1.41 12.18
N LEU A 23 11.69 -2.65 12.63
CA LEU A 23 12.42 -2.92 13.86
C LEU A 23 13.91 -2.60 13.75
N SER A 24 14.55 -2.96 12.62
CA SER A 24 15.96 -2.63 12.38
C SER A 24 16.21 -1.12 12.32
N ARG A 25 15.28 -0.35 11.75
CA ARG A 25 15.31 1.12 11.79
C ARG A 25 15.24 1.65 13.22
N ALA A 26 14.31 1.15 14.03
CA ALA A 26 14.19 1.57 15.43
C ALA A 26 15.46 1.25 16.24
N PHE A 27 16.05 0.07 16.05
CA PHE A 27 17.34 -0.24 16.69
C PHE A 27 18.49 0.65 16.21
N ALA A 28 18.49 1.10 14.96
CA ALA A 28 19.56 1.93 14.40
C ALA A 28 19.64 3.34 15.04
N ASP A 29 18.67 3.72 15.88
CA ASP A 29 18.74 4.93 16.70
C ASP A 29 19.71 4.78 17.88
N ARG A 30 20.00 3.54 18.32
CA ARG A 30 20.79 3.25 19.53
C ARG A 30 21.90 2.22 19.34
N HIS A 31 21.86 1.42 18.27
CA HIS A 31 22.74 0.27 18.05
C HIS A 31 23.33 0.25 16.63
N GLU A 32 24.42 -0.50 16.47
CA GLU A 32 24.88 -0.88 15.13
C GLU A 32 23.99 -2.02 14.63
N VAL A 33 23.38 -1.86 13.45
CA VAL A 33 22.41 -2.83 12.93
C VAL A 33 22.82 -3.34 11.55
N GLU A 34 22.81 -4.66 11.39
CA GLU A 34 22.98 -5.33 10.11
C GLU A 34 21.77 -6.22 9.80
N VAL A 35 21.30 -6.17 8.57
CA VAL A 35 20.34 -7.12 8.01
C VAL A 35 21.08 -7.99 7.01
N VAL A 36 21.09 -9.28 7.25
CA VAL A 36 21.73 -10.29 6.40
C VAL A 36 20.65 -11.08 5.69
N SER A 37 20.55 -10.83 4.38
CA SER A 37 19.65 -11.54 3.47
C SER A 37 20.33 -12.80 2.96
N VAL A 38 19.69 -13.96 3.08
CA VAL A 38 20.22 -15.19 2.48
C VAL A 38 20.25 -15.04 0.95
N HIS A 39 19.17 -14.54 0.34
CA HIS A 39 19.07 -14.36 -1.11
C HIS A 39 19.02 -12.90 -1.53
N ARG A 40 19.65 -12.58 -2.68
CA ARG A 40 19.42 -11.34 -3.43
C ARG A 40 18.71 -11.67 -4.73
N SER A 41 17.42 -11.39 -4.80
CA SER A 41 16.62 -11.63 -6.01
C SER A 41 16.51 -10.42 -6.94
N LYS A 42 16.92 -9.23 -6.48
CA LYS A 42 16.84 -7.96 -7.22
C LYS A 42 18.02 -7.05 -6.89
N ASP A 43 18.21 -5.99 -7.66
CA ASP A 43 19.28 -5.01 -7.40
C ASP A 43 19.02 -4.21 -6.14
N THR A 44 17.78 -3.76 -5.96
CA THR A 44 17.33 -2.95 -4.84
C THR A 44 16.16 -3.62 -4.10
N PRO A 45 16.11 -3.49 -2.75
CA PRO A 45 14.95 -3.91 -1.98
C PRO A 45 13.68 -3.16 -2.41
N ALA A 46 12.53 -3.86 -2.42
CA ALA A 46 11.25 -3.22 -2.69
C ALA A 46 10.72 -2.43 -1.48
N ILE A 47 11.09 -2.86 -0.26
CA ILE A 47 10.90 -2.11 0.97
C ILE A 47 12.27 -1.53 1.34
N PRO A 48 12.44 -0.20 1.38
CA PRO A 48 13.72 0.40 1.71
C PRO A 48 14.05 0.16 3.20
N PHE A 49 15.32 -0.11 3.48
CA PHE A 49 15.88 -0.10 4.83
C PHE A 49 16.48 1.28 5.13
N ASP A 50 16.52 1.66 6.41
CA ASP A 50 17.16 2.90 6.85
C ASP A 50 18.64 2.91 6.41
N PRO A 51 19.19 4.02 5.89
CA PRO A 51 20.59 4.09 5.44
C PRO A 51 21.64 3.75 6.50
N ARG A 52 21.29 3.83 7.79
CA ARG A 52 22.15 3.43 8.91
C ARG A 52 22.21 1.92 9.11
N VAL A 53 21.24 1.19 8.55
CA VAL A 53 21.18 -0.29 8.61
C VAL A 53 22.01 -0.87 7.47
N LYS A 54 23.04 -1.63 7.81
CA LYS A 54 23.87 -2.32 6.80
C LYS A 54 23.08 -3.50 6.21
N LEU A 55 22.90 -3.54 4.89
CA LEU A 55 22.29 -4.69 4.21
C LEU A 55 23.36 -5.52 3.50
N THR A 56 23.53 -6.78 3.93
CA THR A 56 24.46 -7.75 3.33
C THR A 56 23.67 -8.92 2.72
N THR A 57 24.22 -9.55 1.67
CA THR A 57 23.62 -10.76 1.07
C THR A 57 24.62 -11.91 1.02
N LEU A 58 24.15 -13.13 1.30
CA LEU A 58 24.96 -14.35 1.25
C LEU A 58 25.00 -15.04 -0.12
N ILE A 59 23.87 -15.08 -0.83
CA ILE A 59 23.72 -15.78 -2.12
C ILE A 59 22.99 -14.89 -3.12
N ASP A 60 23.59 -14.65 -4.28
CA ASP A 60 22.96 -13.91 -5.37
C ASP A 60 22.07 -14.81 -6.21
N THR A 61 20.77 -14.52 -6.26
CA THR A 61 19.76 -15.31 -6.98
C THR A 61 19.09 -14.48 -8.09
N ARG A 62 19.70 -13.37 -8.52
CA ARG A 62 19.22 -12.58 -9.66
C ARG A 62 19.30 -13.39 -10.96
N PRO A 63 18.43 -13.12 -11.95
CA PRO A 63 18.56 -13.71 -13.28
C PRO A 63 19.98 -13.54 -13.84
N GLY A 64 20.58 -14.62 -14.34
CA GLY A 64 21.97 -14.63 -14.84
C GLY A 64 23.05 -14.92 -13.78
N SER A 65 22.72 -14.95 -12.49
CA SER A 65 23.64 -15.41 -11.45
C SER A 65 23.92 -16.90 -11.58
N ARG A 66 25.20 -17.28 -11.49
CA ARG A 66 25.65 -18.68 -11.45
C ARG A 66 25.65 -19.29 -10.04
N ALA A 67 25.35 -18.50 -9.00
CA ALA A 67 25.55 -18.92 -7.61
C ALA A 67 24.77 -20.18 -7.22
N LEU A 68 23.60 -20.42 -7.83
CA LEU A 68 22.76 -21.61 -7.55
C LEU A 68 22.89 -22.72 -8.60
N THR A 69 23.67 -22.52 -9.67
CA THR A 69 23.73 -23.44 -10.82
C THR A 69 25.11 -24.04 -11.05
N THR A 70 26.14 -23.52 -10.38
CA THR A 70 27.52 -23.99 -10.54
C THR A 70 28.14 -24.41 -9.21
N GLY A 71 28.65 -25.64 -9.14
CA GLY A 71 29.50 -26.12 -8.06
C GLY A 71 29.02 -27.41 -7.37
N PRO A 72 29.91 -28.15 -6.69
CA PRO A 72 29.55 -29.41 -6.04
C PRO A 72 28.59 -29.23 -4.87
N LEU A 73 28.59 -28.06 -4.22
CA LEU A 73 27.69 -27.78 -3.09
C LEU A 73 26.24 -27.54 -3.52
N THR A 74 25.97 -27.09 -4.75
CA THR A 74 24.60 -26.84 -5.23
C THR A 74 23.87 -28.13 -5.61
N GLN A 75 24.61 -29.22 -5.84
CA GLN A 75 24.06 -30.53 -6.18
C GLN A 75 23.74 -31.41 -4.96
N ARG A 76 24.27 -31.04 -3.78
CA ARG A 76 24.05 -31.77 -2.54
C ARG A 76 22.87 -31.14 -1.78
N PRO A 77 21.96 -31.94 -1.20
CA PRO A 77 20.87 -31.40 -0.40
C PRO A 77 21.41 -30.67 0.84
N CYS A 78 20.65 -29.70 1.35
CA CYS A 78 20.95 -29.10 2.65
C CYS A 78 20.81 -30.14 3.77
N THR A 79 21.66 -30.00 4.78
CA THR A 79 21.65 -30.82 5.99
C THR A 79 20.75 -30.23 7.06
N MET A 80 20.51 -28.91 7.01
CA MET A 80 19.54 -28.24 7.86
C MET A 80 18.15 -28.37 7.26
N PHE A 81 17.25 -29.06 7.98
CA PHE A 81 15.87 -29.38 7.58
C PHE A 81 15.82 -30.16 6.25
N PRO A 82 16.24 -31.44 6.22
CA PRO A 82 16.24 -32.22 5.00
C PRO A 82 14.83 -32.65 4.56
N GLY A 83 14.72 -33.15 3.32
CA GLY A 83 13.53 -33.82 2.82
C GLY A 83 12.30 -32.90 2.75
N PRO A 84 11.12 -33.33 3.23
CA PRO A 84 9.88 -32.54 3.14
C PRO A 84 9.91 -31.20 3.90
N ALA A 85 10.81 -31.05 4.87
CA ALA A 85 11.00 -29.80 5.62
C ALA A 85 11.92 -28.79 4.91
N ALA A 86 12.53 -29.19 3.78
CA ALA A 86 13.56 -28.39 3.13
C ALA A 86 13.02 -27.02 2.67
N PRO A 87 13.65 -25.91 3.12
CA PRO A 87 13.29 -24.58 2.66
C PRO A 87 13.57 -24.44 1.16
N ARG A 88 12.81 -23.57 0.51
CA ARG A 88 12.89 -23.39 -0.94
C ARG A 88 13.13 -21.93 -1.33
N VAL A 89 14.13 -21.72 -2.18
CA VAL A 89 14.39 -20.44 -2.85
C VAL A 89 13.18 -20.09 -3.72
N SER A 90 12.56 -18.95 -3.45
CA SER A 90 11.33 -18.50 -4.13
C SER A 90 10.22 -19.55 -4.16
N GLY A 91 10.18 -20.46 -3.18
CA GLY A 91 9.19 -21.53 -3.09
C GLY A 91 9.38 -22.68 -4.10
N ARG A 92 10.45 -22.67 -4.90
CA ARG A 92 10.64 -23.64 -5.99
C ARG A 92 11.84 -24.56 -5.73
N THR A 93 13.03 -24.00 -5.67
CA THR A 93 14.29 -24.76 -5.60
C THR A 93 14.66 -25.05 -4.15
N PRO A 94 14.81 -26.32 -3.73
CA PRO A 94 15.27 -26.64 -2.37
C PRO A 94 16.61 -26.01 -2.04
N TYR A 95 16.85 -25.75 -0.76
CA TYR A 95 18.18 -25.41 -0.29
C TYR A 95 19.15 -26.57 -0.51
N SER A 96 20.41 -26.20 -0.69
CA SER A 96 21.52 -27.11 -0.96
C SER A 96 22.59 -26.97 0.11
N ALA A 97 23.62 -27.81 0.06
CA ALA A 97 24.79 -27.68 0.93
C ALA A 97 25.51 -26.31 0.77
N LEU A 98 25.27 -25.58 -0.33
CA LEU A 98 25.72 -24.20 -0.46
C LEU A 98 25.08 -23.28 0.59
N HIS A 99 23.79 -23.46 0.89
CA HIS A 99 23.10 -22.67 1.91
C HIS A 99 23.67 -22.97 3.30
N ASP A 100 23.95 -24.24 3.59
CA ASP A 100 24.63 -24.63 4.83
C ASP A 100 25.99 -23.95 4.98
N ASP A 101 26.80 -23.96 3.92
CA ASP A 101 28.12 -23.33 3.92
C ASP A 101 28.03 -21.81 4.15
N ARG A 102 27.17 -21.12 3.39
CA ARG A 102 27.10 -19.66 3.38
C ARG A 102 26.51 -19.11 4.67
N ILE A 103 25.39 -19.68 5.13
CA ILE A 103 24.73 -19.27 6.38
C ILE A 103 25.61 -19.65 7.58
N GLY A 104 26.09 -20.90 7.63
CA GLY A 104 26.93 -21.38 8.72
C GLY A 104 28.24 -20.65 8.83
N ARG A 105 28.93 -20.33 7.71
CA ARG A 105 30.14 -19.51 7.73
C ARG A 105 29.87 -18.15 8.34
N TRP A 106 28.81 -17.46 7.90
CA TRP A 106 28.46 -16.15 8.44
C TRP A 106 28.16 -16.21 9.95
N LEU A 107 27.35 -17.17 10.40
CA LEU A 107 27.03 -17.36 11.82
C LEU A 107 28.27 -17.63 12.68
N ARG A 108 29.24 -18.41 12.17
CA ARG A 108 30.49 -18.71 12.87
C ARG A 108 31.51 -17.57 12.86
N THR A 109 31.34 -16.54 12.03
CA THR A 109 32.30 -15.44 11.90
C THR A 109 31.75 -14.06 12.23
N THR A 110 30.43 -13.91 12.38
CA THR A 110 29.82 -12.62 12.75
C THR A 110 30.38 -12.13 14.08
N ASP A 111 30.49 -10.81 14.22
CA ASP A 111 30.90 -10.08 15.43
C ASP A 111 29.69 -9.56 16.23
N ALA A 112 28.46 -9.80 15.77
CA ALA A 112 27.23 -9.35 16.43
C ALA A 112 27.12 -9.87 17.89
N ASP A 113 26.56 -9.03 18.76
CA ASP A 113 26.21 -9.35 20.15
C ASP A 113 24.88 -10.12 20.23
N VAL A 114 23.98 -9.83 19.28
CA VAL A 114 22.64 -10.45 19.18
C VAL A 114 22.38 -10.84 17.73
N VAL A 115 21.87 -12.05 17.51
CA VAL A 115 21.40 -12.51 16.20
C VAL A 115 19.92 -12.91 16.29
N ILE A 116 19.10 -12.29 15.43
CA ILE A 116 17.66 -12.57 15.31
C ILE A 116 17.42 -13.30 13.99
N ALA A 117 17.09 -14.58 14.03
CA ALA A 117 16.68 -15.37 12.86
C ALA A 117 15.15 -15.35 12.72
N THR A 118 14.62 -15.18 11.50
CA THR A 118 13.20 -14.80 11.30
C THR A 118 12.30 -15.87 10.71
N ARG A 119 12.76 -17.13 10.66
CA ARG A 119 12.05 -18.27 10.04
C ARG A 119 12.55 -19.61 10.61
N PRO A 120 11.74 -20.68 10.54
CA PRO A 120 12.11 -22.00 11.06
C PRO A 120 13.47 -22.53 10.64
N ASP A 121 13.78 -22.48 9.35
CA ASP A 121 15.06 -22.97 8.81
C ASP A 121 16.24 -22.15 9.35
N LEU A 122 16.09 -20.83 9.41
CA LEU A 122 17.12 -19.92 9.91
C LEU A 122 17.30 -20.04 11.42
N ASN A 123 16.23 -20.29 12.16
CA ASN A 123 16.26 -20.61 13.59
C ASN A 123 17.10 -21.89 13.81
N GLY A 124 16.93 -22.89 12.94
CA GLY A 124 17.74 -24.10 12.94
C GLY A 124 19.22 -23.86 12.65
N TYR A 125 19.55 -23.05 11.64
CA TYR A 125 20.94 -22.66 11.39
C TYR A 125 21.54 -21.90 12.57
N LEU A 126 20.81 -20.97 13.17
CA LEU A 126 21.26 -20.21 14.34
C LEU A 126 21.51 -21.11 15.55
N ALA A 127 20.63 -22.07 15.81
CA ALA A 127 20.78 -23.07 16.86
C ALA A 127 22.00 -23.98 16.65
N ARG A 128 22.32 -24.30 15.39
CA ARG A 128 23.43 -25.19 15.02
C ARG A 128 24.79 -24.48 15.02
N ASP A 129 24.88 -23.34 14.34
CA ASP A 129 26.13 -22.67 13.96
C ASP A 129 26.36 -21.34 14.70
N GLY A 130 25.38 -20.86 15.48
CA GLY A 130 25.50 -19.62 16.26
C GLY A 130 26.56 -19.73 17.36
N GLN A 131 27.31 -18.64 17.55
CA GLN A 131 28.37 -18.58 18.57
C GLN A 131 27.77 -18.43 19.97
N SER A 132 28.38 -19.06 20.98
CA SER A 132 27.94 -18.93 22.38
C SER A 132 28.10 -17.52 22.96
N ARG A 133 28.92 -16.67 22.34
CA ARG A 133 29.11 -15.27 22.75
C ARG A 133 27.96 -14.34 22.34
N CYS A 134 27.12 -14.75 21.38
CA CYS A 134 25.99 -13.93 20.93
C CYS A 134 24.68 -14.48 21.49
N VAL A 135 23.75 -13.58 21.80
CA VAL A 135 22.38 -13.97 22.16
C VAL A 135 21.65 -14.41 20.90
N ARG A 136 21.17 -15.65 20.89
CA ARG A 136 20.53 -16.32 19.76
C ARG A 136 19.02 -16.28 19.93
N VAL A 137 18.37 -15.43 19.14
CA VAL A 137 16.93 -15.21 19.17
C VAL A 137 16.31 -15.79 17.91
N GLY A 138 15.48 -16.82 18.06
CA GLY A 138 14.58 -17.24 16.99
C GLY A 138 13.32 -16.38 17.00
N GLN A 139 12.83 -15.99 15.83
CA GLN A 139 11.58 -15.25 15.66
C GLN A 139 10.69 -15.97 14.66
N GLU A 140 9.39 -16.03 14.95
CA GLU A 140 8.40 -16.70 14.13
C GLU A 140 7.24 -15.75 13.73
N HIS A 141 6.82 -15.87 12.47
CA HIS A 141 5.75 -15.07 11.86
C HIS A 141 4.58 -15.93 11.36
N LEU A 142 4.62 -17.25 11.52
CA LEU A 142 3.52 -18.19 11.29
C LEU A 142 3.19 -18.92 12.58
N SER A 143 1.90 -19.15 12.86
CA SER A 143 1.53 -19.93 14.04
C SER A 143 2.08 -21.36 14.00
N LEU A 144 2.27 -21.96 15.17
CA LEU A 144 2.73 -23.35 15.32
C LEU A 144 1.90 -24.34 14.47
N ALA A 145 0.58 -24.19 14.50
CA ALA A 145 -0.35 -25.01 13.72
C ALA A 145 -0.37 -24.67 12.21
N GLY A 146 0.25 -23.56 11.81
CA GLY A 146 0.40 -23.15 10.41
C GLY A 146 1.54 -23.87 9.68
N HIS A 147 2.45 -24.52 10.40
CA HIS A 147 3.54 -25.30 9.81
C HIS A 147 3.10 -26.71 9.43
N SER A 148 3.72 -27.27 8.38
CA SER A 148 3.59 -28.71 8.10
C SER A 148 4.26 -29.52 9.21
N ASP A 149 3.84 -30.78 9.38
CA ASP A 149 4.40 -31.66 10.42
C ASP A 149 5.93 -31.77 10.33
N ALA A 150 6.47 -31.88 9.12
CA ALA A 150 7.91 -31.98 8.91
C ALA A 150 8.65 -30.71 9.37
N VAL A 151 8.14 -29.51 9.05
CA VAL A 151 8.75 -28.24 9.47
C VAL A 151 8.60 -28.04 10.98
N ARG A 152 7.41 -28.34 11.52
CA ARG A 152 7.11 -28.24 12.95
C ARG A 152 8.04 -29.13 13.78
N THR A 153 8.17 -30.40 13.42
CA THR A 153 9.07 -31.34 14.11
C THR A 153 10.51 -30.87 14.06
N ALA A 154 10.98 -30.43 12.88
CA ALA A 154 12.35 -29.93 12.72
C ALA A 154 12.62 -28.66 13.53
N GLN A 155 11.67 -27.70 13.56
CA GLN A 155 11.76 -26.48 14.35
C GLN A 155 11.74 -26.79 15.86
N ASN A 156 10.80 -27.60 16.32
CA ASN A 156 10.67 -27.94 17.74
C ASN A 156 11.95 -28.61 18.28
N GLY A 157 12.58 -29.47 17.47
CA GLY A 157 13.83 -30.14 17.83
C GLY A 157 15.04 -29.21 18.00
N VAL A 158 14.97 -27.96 17.54
CA VAL A 158 16.09 -27.00 17.62
C VAL A 158 15.82 -25.81 18.53
N ILE A 159 14.56 -25.51 18.88
CA ILE A 159 14.20 -24.37 19.73
C ILE A 159 14.97 -24.39 21.05
N GLY A 160 15.13 -25.56 21.68
CA GLY A 160 15.84 -25.74 22.96
C GLY A 160 17.32 -25.31 22.96
N ARG A 161 17.91 -25.02 21.80
CA ARG A 161 19.30 -24.58 21.65
C ARG A 161 19.45 -23.06 21.44
N LEU A 162 18.34 -22.34 21.40
CA LEU A 162 18.30 -20.88 21.33
C LEU A 162 18.24 -20.29 22.73
N ASP A 163 18.61 -19.01 22.88
CA ASP A 163 18.50 -18.30 24.16
C ASP A 163 17.07 -17.75 24.34
N ALA A 164 16.44 -17.35 23.23
CA ALA A 164 15.03 -16.95 23.19
C ALA A 164 14.33 -17.41 21.90
N PHE A 165 13.03 -17.61 22.00
CA PHE A 165 12.13 -17.84 20.86
C PHE A 165 10.93 -16.89 20.96
N VAL A 166 10.79 -16.03 19.95
CA VAL A 166 9.83 -14.93 19.94
C VAL A 166 8.75 -15.16 18.91
N THR A 167 7.50 -15.15 19.34
CA THR A 167 6.33 -15.13 18.47
C THR A 167 5.75 -13.72 18.40
N VAL A 168 4.97 -13.46 17.35
CA VAL A 168 4.32 -12.14 17.14
C VAL A 168 2.92 -12.03 17.76
N SER A 169 2.43 -13.10 18.38
CA SER A 169 1.19 -13.17 19.14
C SER A 169 1.36 -14.05 20.38
N GLU A 170 0.65 -13.70 21.45
CA GLU A 170 0.67 -14.39 22.75
C GLU A 170 -0.02 -15.75 22.67
N ALA A 171 -1.10 -15.86 21.89
CA ALA A 171 -1.74 -17.15 21.62
C ALA A 171 -0.72 -18.18 21.05
N ASP A 172 0.16 -17.74 20.16
CA ASP A 172 1.20 -18.60 19.59
C ASP A 172 2.33 -18.88 20.61
N ALA A 173 2.75 -17.87 21.38
CA ALA A 173 3.72 -18.05 22.46
C ALA A 173 3.26 -19.09 23.49
N ALA A 174 1.97 -19.08 23.82
CA ALA A 174 1.34 -20.03 24.72
C ALA A 174 1.31 -21.44 24.11
N ALA A 175 0.98 -21.56 22.83
CA ALA A 175 1.01 -22.84 22.11
C ALA A 175 2.41 -23.47 22.09
N TYR A 176 3.46 -22.68 21.84
CA TYR A 176 4.84 -23.18 21.92
C TYR A 176 5.24 -23.58 23.34
N ARG A 177 4.88 -22.80 24.37
CA ARG A 177 5.15 -23.17 25.77
C ARG A 177 4.45 -24.46 26.18
N ALA A 178 3.22 -24.66 25.74
CA ALA A 178 2.48 -25.89 26.01
C ALA A 178 3.08 -27.10 25.28
N ALA A 179 3.53 -26.90 24.03
CA ALA A 179 4.15 -27.96 23.23
C ALA A 179 5.59 -28.29 23.65
N LEU A 180 6.28 -27.35 24.29
CA LEU A 180 7.70 -27.44 24.67
C LEU A 180 7.88 -26.95 26.12
N PRO A 181 7.33 -27.65 27.13
CA PRO A 181 7.38 -27.17 28.52
C PRO A 181 8.80 -27.20 29.13
N ASP A 182 9.64 -28.12 28.67
CA ASP A 182 10.96 -28.41 29.28
C ASP A 182 12.13 -27.74 28.56
N VAL A 183 11.88 -26.91 27.54
CA VAL A 183 12.98 -26.23 26.84
C VAL A 183 13.54 -25.09 27.71
N PRO A 184 14.87 -24.95 27.84
CA PRO A 184 15.47 -23.86 28.61
C PRO A 184 15.27 -22.48 27.93
N THR A 185 14.93 -22.50 26.65
CA THR A 185 14.71 -21.33 25.80
C THR A 185 13.57 -20.47 26.33
N ARG A 186 13.82 -19.16 26.45
CA ARG A 186 12.76 -18.22 26.84
C ARG A 186 11.79 -17.98 25.69
N ILE A 187 10.58 -18.55 25.79
CA ILE A 187 9.49 -18.30 24.84
C ILE A 187 8.72 -17.04 25.26
N ARG A 188 8.61 -16.06 24.37
CA ARG A 188 7.97 -14.75 24.61
C ARG A 188 7.17 -14.27 23.42
N CYS A 189 6.08 -13.55 23.68
CA CYS A 189 5.42 -12.74 22.66
C CYS A 189 6.07 -11.36 22.62
N ILE A 190 6.54 -10.95 21.44
CA ILE A 190 6.86 -9.55 21.13
C ILE A 190 6.19 -9.22 19.79
N PRO A 191 5.21 -8.30 19.76
CA PRO A 191 4.43 -8.02 18.55
C PRO A 191 5.27 -7.35 17.46
N ASN A 192 4.75 -7.30 16.24
CA ASN A 192 5.40 -6.56 15.16
C ASN A 192 5.25 -5.04 15.38
N GLY A 193 6.33 -4.29 15.11
CA GLY A 193 6.31 -2.84 15.10
C GLY A 193 5.71 -2.27 13.81
N VAL A 194 4.79 -1.32 13.94
CA VAL A 194 4.16 -0.59 12.83
C VAL A 194 4.36 0.90 13.06
N PRO A 195 5.05 1.63 12.17
CA PRO A 195 5.33 3.05 12.37
C PRO A 195 4.05 3.89 12.27
N ALA A 196 4.07 5.03 12.96
CA ALA A 196 3.07 6.07 12.74
C ALA A 196 3.09 6.52 11.27
N PRO A 197 1.92 6.90 10.71
CA PRO A 197 1.83 7.25 9.31
C PRO A 197 2.42 8.65 9.07
N VAL A 198 3.01 8.85 7.90
CA VAL A 198 3.49 10.18 7.45
C VAL A 198 2.40 11.00 6.76
N VAL A 199 1.16 10.51 6.79
CA VAL A 199 -0.03 11.15 6.23
C VAL A 199 -0.90 11.75 7.32
N GLU A 200 -1.81 12.64 6.93
CA GLU A 200 -2.88 13.03 7.83
C GLU A 200 -3.78 11.84 8.16
N GLY A 201 -4.23 11.75 9.42
CA GLY A 201 -5.25 10.79 9.80
C GLY A 201 -6.53 11.00 9.01
N SER A 202 -7.34 9.95 8.92
CA SER A 202 -8.66 10.02 8.31
C SER A 202 -9.51 11.11 8.96
N ALA A 203 -10.35 11.77 8.18
CA ALA A 203 -11.38 12.67 8.69
C ALA A 203 -12.64 11.91 9.14
N ARG A 204 -12.80 10.65 8.68
CA ARG A 204 -13.97 9.78 8.93
C ARG A 204 -15.30 10.41 8.50
N ASP A 205 -15.27 11.26 7.48
CA ASP A 205 -16.42 11.97 6.90
C ASP A 205 -16.82 11.39 5.53
N ALA A 206 -16.06 10.44 4.99
CA ALA A 206 -16.35 9.75 3.75
C ALA A 206 -16.97 8.38 4.00
N ASP A 207 -18.01 8.02 3.24
CA ASP A 207 -18.68 6.73 3.33
C ASP A 207 -17.87 5.63 2.59
N VAL A 208 -16.68 5.34 3.11
CA VAL A 208 -15.74 4.37 2.54
C VAL A 208 -15.27 3.38 3.58
N ILE A 209 -15.45 2.10 3.27
CA ILE A 209 -14.82 0.98 3.95
C ILE A 209 -13.54 0.63 3.18
N VAL A 210 -12.41 0.54 3.87
CA VAL A 210 -11.13 0.15 3.28
C VAL A 210 -10.74 -1.23 3.80
N ALA A 211 -10.29 -2.11 2.92
CA ALA A 211 -9.65 -3.35 3.31
C ALA A 211 -8.38 -3.56 2.47
N ALA A 212 -7.31 -4.06 3.10
CA ALA A 212 -6.03 -4.23 2.41
C ALA A 212 -5.34 -5.56 2.75
N GLY A 213 -4.78 -6.19 1.73
CA GLY A 213 -4.04 -7.45 1.87
C GLY A 213 -4.04 -8.31 0.60
N ARG A 214 -3.32 -9.44 0.63
CA ARG A 214 -3.29 -10.38 -0.50
C ARG A 214 -4.69 -10.97 -0.76
N LEU A 215 -5.10 -11.06 -2.03
CA LEU A 215 -6.39 -11.66 -2.41
C LEU A 215 -6.26 -13.19 -2.47
N ILE A 216 -6.17 -13.82 -1.29
CA ILE A 216 -6.00 -15.26 -1.09
C ILE A 216 -7.12 -15.81 -0.17
N PRO A 217 -7.43 -17.12 -0.21
CA PRO A 217 -8.57 -17.69 0.54
C PRO A 217 -8.64 -17.27 2.01
N VAL A 218 -7.52 -17.32 2.73
CA VAL A 218 -7.48 -17.04 4.18
C VAL A 218 -7.92 -15.61 4.57
N LYS A 219 -7.88 -14.64 3.64
CA LYS A 219 -8.31 -13.24 3.90
C LYS A 219 -9.83 -13.05 3.84
N ARG A 220 -10.55 -14.02 3.28
CA ARG A 220 -12.03 -14.05 3.21
C ARG A 220 -12.71 -12.77 2.73
N TYR A 221 -12.15 -12.14 1.69
CA TYR A 221 -12.82 -11.01 1.05
C TYR A 221 -14.18 -11.39 0.44
N ASP A 222 -14.40 -12.67 0.12
CA ASP A 222 -15.70 -13.23 -0.23
C ASP A 222 -16.75 -12.95 0.87
N ARG A 223 -16.41 -13.26 2.13
CA ARG A 223 -17.27 -12.97 3.30
C ARG A 223 -17.55 -11.48 3.42
N LEU A 224 -16.53 -10.63 3.26
CA LEU A 224 -16.68 -9.18 3.37
C LEU A 224 -17.61 -8.61 2.29
N VAL A 225 -17.51 -9.10 1.07
CA VAL A 225 -18.41 -8.69 -0.04
C VAL A 225 -19.84 -9.15 0.24
N ASP A 226 -20.05 -10.38 0.70
CA ASP A 226 -21.39 -10.88 1.08
C ASP A 226 -21.99 -10.10 2.24
N ALA A 227 -21.18 -9.75 3.25
CA ALA A 227 -21.61 -8.95 4.38
C ALA A 227 -22.02 -7.54 3.96
N PHE A 228 -21.21 -6.89 3.13
CA PHE A 228 -21.54 -5.57 2.59
C PHE A 228 -22.81 -5.61 1.74
N ALA A 229 -23.00 -6.65 0.91
CA ALA A 229 -24.21 -6.83 0.10
C ALA A 229 -25.51 -6.78 0.92
N ARG A 230 -25.50 -7.37 2.12
CA ARG A 230 -26.67 -7.44 3.02
C ARG A 230 -27.10 -6.08 3.56
N VAL A 231 -26.17 -5.12 3.68
CA VAL A 231 -26.43 -3.81 4.30
C VAL A 231 -26.35 -2.66 3.31
N ALA A 232 -25.84 -2.89 2.10
CA ALA A 232 -25.54 -1.83 1.16
C ALA A 232 -26.79 -1.02 0.77
N ASP A 233 -27.97 -1.64 0.67
CA ASP A 233 -29.21 -0.94 0.31
C ASP A 233 -29.73 -0.01 1.40
N ALA A 234 -29.46 -0.32 2.68
CA ALA A 234 -29.70 0.59 3.79
C ALA A 234 -28.69 1.76 3.84
N HIS A 235 -27.54 1.58 3.18
CA HIS A 235 -26.41 2.51 3.20
C HIS A 235 -25.95 2.89 1.77
N PRO A 236 -26.79 3.56 0.97
CA PRO A 236 -26.60 3.69 -0.48
C PRO A 236 -25.38 4.51 -0.90
N THR A 237 -24.85 5.36 -0.03
CA THR A 237 -23.67 6.20 -0.27
C THR A 237 -22.35 5.47 0.01
N TRP A 238 -22.39 4.35 0.73
CA TRP A 238 -21.20 3.65 1.15
C TRP A 238 -20.58 2.82 0.04
N THR A 239 -19.24 2.80 0.05
CA THR A 239 -18.44 1.99 -0.88
C THR A 239 -17.39 1.16 -0.15
N LEU A 240 -17.05 0.01 -0.71
CA LEU A 240 -16.00 -0.88 -0.23
C LEU A 240 -14.82 -0.88 -1.21
N ARG A 241 -13.63 -0.52 -0.72
CA ARG A 241 -12.39 -0.49 -1.50
C ARG A 241 -11.44 -1.59 -1.04
N LEU A 242 -11.17 -2.54 -1.92
CA LEU A 242 -10.28 -3.67 -1.68
C LEU A 242 -8.91 -3.43 -2.32
N TYR A 243 -7.89 -3.22 -1.50
CA TYR A 243 -6.51 -3.00 -1.91
C TYR A 243 -5.70 -4.30 -1.82
N GLY A 244 -5.25 -4.80 -2.95
CA GLY A 244 -4.50 -6.05 -3.00
C GLY A 244 -4.39 -6.64 -4.38
N ARG A 245 -3.59 -7.70 -4.49
CA ARG A 245 -3.54 -8.59 -5.64
C ARG A 245 -3.50 -10.03 -5.14
N GLY A 246 -3.97 -10.95 -5.97
CA GLY A 246 -3.92 -12.37 -5.66
C GLY A 246 -4.83 -13.22 -6.54
N PRO A 247 -4.74 -14.55 -6.43
CA PRO A 247 -5.48 -15.49 -7.27
C PRO A 247 -7.00 -15.38 -7.16
N LYS A 248 -7.53 -14.82 -6.06
CA LYS A 248 -8.97 -14.65 -5.86
C LYS A 248 -9.58 -13.44 -6.57
N GLN A 249 -8.79 -12.64 -7.30
CA GLN A 249 -9.28 -11.41 -7.93
C GLN A 249 -10.44 -11.64 -8.92
N ALA A 250 -10.35 -12.66 -9.77
CA ALA A 250 -11.39 -12.97 -10.75
C ALA A 250 -12.69 -13.44 -10.07
N GLN A 251 -12.57 -14.36 -9.11
CA GLN A 251 -13.72 -14.84 -8.32
C GLN A 251 -14.42 -13.69 -7.56
N LEU A 252 -13.65 -12.77 -6.97
CA LEU A 252 -14.22 -11.60 -6.30
C LEU A 252 -14.95 -10.68 -7.29
N ARG A 253 -14.40 -10.48 -8.49
CA ARG A 253 -15.08 -9.70 -9.54
C ARG A 253 -16.41 -10.33 -9.91
N GLU A 254 -16.44 -11.63 -10.19
CA GLU A 254 -17.68 -12.36 -10.51
C GLU A 254 -18.72 -12.28 -9.38
N GLN A 255 -18.28 -12.36 -8.12
CA GLN A 255 -19.15 -12.20 -6.95
C GLN A 255 -19.74 -10.79 -6.87
N ILE A 256 -18.91 -9.75 -7.02
CA ILE A 256 -19.33 -8.35 -7.02
C ILE A 256 -20.38 -8.11 -8.12
N ASP A 257 -20.11 -8.61 -9.33
CA ASP A 257 -20.98 -8.41 -10.48
C ASP A 257 -22.31 -9.15 -10.29
N ARG A 258 -22.28 -10.42 -9.82
CA ARG A 258 -23.47 -11.22 -9.50
C ARG A 258 -24.35 -10.58 -8.43
N LEU A 259 -23.75 -9.92 -7.44
CA LEU A 259 -24.47 -9.23 -6.36
C LEU A 259 -24.92 -7.81 -6.76
N GLY A 260 -24.65 -7.36 -7.99
CA GLY A 260 -25.02 -6.01 -8.45
C GLY A 260 -24.24 -4.89 -7.75
N LEU A 261 -23.06 -5.20 -7.20
CA LEU A 261 -22.26 -4.27 -6.38
C LEU A 261 -21.13 -3.58 -7.15
N TYR A 262 -21.08 -3.69 -8.48
CA TYR A 262 -19.96 -3.20 -9.31
C TYR A 262 -19.68 -1.69 -9.20
N GLU A 263 -20.69 -0.86 -8.89
CA GLU A 263 -20.48 0.58 -8.59
C GLU A 263 -20.05 0.84 -7.12
N ARG A 264 -20.30 -0.11 -6.21
CA ARG A 264 -20.09 0.06 -4.75
C ARG A 264 -18.89 -0.71 -4.20
N VAL A 265 -18.37 -1.73 -4.89
CA VAL A 265 -17.21 -2.52 -4.47
C VAL A 265 -16.10 -2.44 -5.53
N GLN A 266 -14.95 -1.87 -5.15
CA GLN A 266 -13.86 -1.56 -6.05
C GLN A 266 -12.62 -2.41 -5.75
N LEU A 267 -12.11 -3.10 -6.76
CA LEU A 267 -10.82 -3.81 -6.70
C LEU A 267 -9.70 -2.84 -7.09
N MET A 268 -9.04 -2.25 -6.10
CA MET A 268 -8.12 -1.13 -6.27
C MET A 268 -6.71 -1.55 -6.71
N GLY A 269 -6.42 -2.85 -6.70
CA GLY A 269 -5.07 -3.37 -6.93
C GLY A 269 -4.14 -3.11 -5.73
N SER A 270 -2.86 -3.41 -5.90
CA SER A 270 -1.83 -3.12 -4.88
C SER A 270 -1.49 -1.63 -4.86
N PHE A 271 -1.40 -1.05 -3.67
CA PHE A 271 -1.05 0.36 -3.47
C PHE A 271 0.03 0.52 -2.40
N ALA A 272 0.94 1.48 -2.58
CA ALA A 272 2.00 1.82 -1.63
C ALA A 272 2.40 3.29 -1.82
N PRO A 273 2.56 4.10 -0.76
CA PRO A 273 2.23 3.81 0.65
C PRO A 273 0.72 3.53 0.88
N ILE A 274 0.35 2.56 1.71
CA ILE A 274 -1.07 2.19 1.93
C ILE A 274 -1.78 3.16 2.88
N GLU A 275 -1.03 3.84 3.73
CA GLU A 275 -1.54 4.81 4.71
C GLU A 275 -2.31 5.96 4.05
N THR A 276 -1.96 6.38 2.82
CA THR A 276 -2.73 7.39 2.07
C THR A 276 -4.13 6.90 1.70
N GLU A 277 -4.36 5.59 1.69
CA GLU A 277 -5.62 4.96 1.36
C GLU A 277 -6.41 4.59 2.62
N TRP A 278 -5.73 4.19 3.70
CA TRP A 278 -6.37 4.10 5.03
C TRP A 278 -6.97 5.43 5.45
N ALA A 279 -6.25 6.55 5.25
CA ALA A 279 -6.74 7.90 5.54
C ALA A 279 -8.02 8.30 4.78
N LYS A 280 -8.44 7.54 3.77
CA LYS A 280 -9.70 7.76 3.04
C LYS A 280 -10.90 7.08 3.69
N GLY A 281 -10.67 6.08 4.52
CA GLY A 281 -11.71 5.23 5.09
C GLY A 281 -12.32 5.83 6.35
N SER A 282 -13.62 5.61 6.53
CA SER A 282 -14.31 5.77 7.81
C SER A 282 -14.35 4.47 8.61
N ILE A 283 -14.15 3.33 7.94
CA ILE A 283 -14.09 1.99 8.53
C ILE A 283 -12.96 1.22 7.84
N ALA A 284 -12.19 0.47 8.61
CA ALA A 284 -11.27 -0.53 8.08
C ALA A 284 -11.81 -1.94 8.37
N ALA A 285 -11.72 -2.85 7.40
CA ALA A 285 -12.22 -4.21 7.52
C ALA A 285 -11.10 -5.26 7.36
N VAL A 286 -11.04 -6.21 8.28
CA VAL A 286 -10.07 -7.33 8.28
C VAL A 286 -10.81 -8.66 8.48
N SER A 287 -11.26 -9.24 7.37
CA SER A 287 -12.18 -10.39 7.34
C SER A 287 -11.53 -11.77 7.49
N SER A 288 -10.23 -11.84 7.75
CA SER A 288 -9.43 -13.08 7.70
C SER A 288 -9.93 -14.19 8.63
N ASP A 289 -9.78 -15.45 8.20
CA ASP A 289 -9.99 -16.63 9.07
C ASP A 289 -8.78 -16.89 9.99
N LYS A 290 -7.59 -16.48 9.55
CA LYS A 290 -6.35 -16.64 10.31
C LYS A 290 -5.45 -15.43 10.07
N GLU A 291 -4.85 -14.95 11.15
CA GLU A 291 -3.74 -13.99 11.15
C GLU A 291 -2.61 -14.55 12.01
N SER A 292 -1.39 -14.04 11.81
CA SER A 292 -0.31 -14.24 12.78
C SER A 292 -0.21 -13.08 13.77
N PHE A 293 -0.59 -11.88 13.33
CA PHE A 293 -0.57 -10.65 14.12
C PHE A 293 -1.65 -9.69 13.64
N GLY A 294 -1.57 -9.22 12.39
CA GLY A 294 -2.53 -8.28 11.82
C GLY A 294 -1.99 -6.85 11.69
N MET A 295 -0.83 -6.66 11.05
CA MET A 295 -0.24 -5.32 10.86
C MET A 295 -1.21 -4.32 10.21
N THR A 296 -2.08 -4.76 9.30
CA THR A 296 -3.08 -3.90 8.65
C THR A 296 -4.10 -3.31 9.62
N ILE A 297 -4.38 -3.99 10.73
CA ILE A 297 -5.20 -3.46 11.82
C ILE A 297 -4.50 -2.25 12.43
N VAL A 298 -3.24 -2.42 12.83
CA VAL A 298 -2.44 -1.35 13.45
C VAL A 298 -2.20 -0.19 12.47
N GLU A 299 -1.92 -0.46 11.19
CA GLU A 299 -1.76 0.55 10.15
C GLU A 299 -3.03 1.43 10.00
N ALA A 300 -4.21 0.81 10.00
CA ALA A 300 -5.49 1.52 9.93
C ALA A 300 -5.78 2.33 11.21
N MET A 301 -5.52 1.74 12.39
CA MET A 301 -5.66 2.41 13.68
C MET A 301 -4.75 3.63 13.79
N HIS A 302 -3.51 3.54 13.29
CA HIS A 302 -2.56 4.64 13.22
C HIS A 302 -3.06 5.81 12.35
N CYS A 303 -3.86 5.52 11.34
CA CYS A 303 -4.53 6.53 10.51
C CYS A 303 -5.83 7.05 11.16
N GLY A 304 -6.16 6.64 12.39
CA GLY A 304 -7.38 7.04 13.09
C GLY A 304 -8.65 6.50 12.44
N VAL A 305 -8.59 5.29 11.88
CA VAL A 305 -9.74 4.58 11.31
C VAL A 305 -10.16 3.46 12.27
N PRO A 306 -11.44 3.41 12.70
CA PRO A 306 -11.92 2.29 13.51
C PRO A 306 -11.91 1.00 12.67
N VAL A 307 -11.52 -0.11 13.30
CA VAL A 307 -11.35 -1.40 12.63
C VAL A 307 -12.45 -2.36 13.03
N ILE A 308 -13.04 -3.03 12.04
CA ILE A 308 -13.81 -4.27 12.22
C ILE A 308 -12.88 -5.42 11.80
N ALA A 309 -12.64 -6.37 12.69
CA ALA A 309 -11.82 -7.53 12.42
C ALA A 309 -12.53 -8.82 12.82
N THR A 310 -12.31 -9.90 12.08
CA THR A 310 -12.71 -11.23 12.55
C THR A 310 -11.85 -11.58 13.78
N ASP A 311 -12.49 -12.08 14.83
CA ASP A 311 -11.82 -12.61 16.02
C ASP A 311 -11.26 -14.00 15.72
N CYS A 312 -10.18 -14.03 14.94
CA CYS A 312 -9.45 -15.26 14.69
C CYS A 312 -8.49 -15.56 15.87
N PRO A 313 -8.09 -16.82 16.08
CA PRO A 313 -7.45 -17.25 17.34
C PRO A 313 -6.10 -16.60 17.67
N HIS A 314 -5.50 -15.84 16.74
CA HIS A 314 -4.21 -15.17 16.94
C HIS A 314 -4.25 -13.79 16.29
N GLY A 315 -3.79 -12.75 16.99
CA GLY A 315 -3.55 -11.43 16.42
C GLY A 315 -4.66 -10.40 16.68
N PRO A 316 -5.82 -10.42 15.99
CA PRO A 316 -6.84 -9.38 16.13
C PRO A 316 -7.31 -9.13 17.56
N GLY A 317 -7.65 -10.18 18.32
CA GLY A 317 -8.08 -10.06 19.72
C GLY A 317 -6.98 -9.60 20.69
N GLU A 318 -5.71 -9.63 20.27
CA GLU A 318 -4.58 -9.09 21.05
C GLU A 318 -4.30 -7.62 20.72
N ILE A 319 -4.76 -7.15 19.55
CA ILE A 319 -4.62 -5.76 19.12
C ILE A 319 -5.85 -4.96 19.53
N ILE A 320 -7.05 -5.49 19.30
CA ILE A 320 -8.34 -4.83 19.49
C ILE A 320 -8.96 -5.24 20.83
N THR A 321 -9.35 -4.26 21.62
CA THR A 321 -10.30 -4.40 22.72
C THR A 321 -11.71 -4.10 22.17
N HIS A 322 -12.54 -5.13 22.06
CA HIS A 322 -13.89 -5.04 21.48
C HIS A 322 -14.69 -3.87 22.09
N ASP A 323 -15.30 -3.06 21.22
CA ASP A 323 -16.12 -1.89 21.52
C ASP A 323 -15.43 -0.73 22.25
N HIS A 324 -14.10 -0.79 22.41
CA HIS A 324 -13.29 0.31 22.96
C HIS A 324 -12.38 0.96 21.91
N ASP A 325 -11.67 0.16 21.13
CA ASP A 325 -10.73 0.64 20.09
C ASP A 325 -10.95 -0.02 18.72
N GLY A 326 -11.93 -0.92 18.62
CA GLY A 326 -12.37 -1.57 17.39
C GLY A 326 -13.50 -2.55 17.68
N VAL A 327 -13.96 -3.26 16.65
CA VAL A 327 -15.00 -4.28 16.76
C VAL A 327 -14.43 -5.63 16.34
N LEU A 328 -14.53 -6.60 17.22
CA LEU A 328 -14.24 -8.01 16.95
C LEU A 328 -15.53 -8.74 16.57
N VAL A 329 -15.51 -9.42 15.43
CA VAL A 329 -16.62 -10.24 14.92
C VAL A 329 -16.29 -11.72 15.14
N PRO A 330 -17.11 -12.49 15.86
CA PRO A 330 -16.87 -13.91 16.08
C PRO A 330 -16.64 -14.69 14.78
N LEU A 331 -15.64 -15.58 14.75
CA LEU A 331 -15.22 -16.30 13.55
C LEU A 331 -16.33 -17.17 12.91
N ASP A 332 -17.22 -17.71 13.73
CA ASP A 332 -18.33 -18.59 13.36
C ASP A 332 -19.58 -17.84 12.88
N SER A 333 -19.68 -16.52 13.12
CA SER A 333 -20.82 -15.69 12.72
C SER A 333 -20.90 -15.40 11.21
N GLY A 334 -19.88 -15.79 10.44
CA GLY A 334 -19.89 -15.70 8.98
C GLY A 334 -20.08 -14.28 8.44
N ALA A 335 -20.80 -14.16 7.32
CA ALA A 335 -21.09 -12.87 6.70
C ALA A 335 -22.13 -12.05 7.48
N GLU A 336 -22.95 -12.70 8.31
CA GLU A 336 -24.03 -12.05 9.05
C GLU A 336 -23.50 -11.23 10.23
N GLY A 337 -22.63 -11.81 11.06
CA GLY A 337 -21.99 -11.04 12.14
C GLY A 337 -21.18 -9.86 11.61
N TYR A 338 -20.53 -10.03 10.45
CA TYR A 338 -19.83 -8.96 9.78
C TYR A 338 -20.77 -7.86 9.26
N ALA A 339 -21.93 -8.25 8.71
CA ALA A 339 -22.95 -7.31 8.24
C ALA A 339 -23.50 -6.47 9.41
N LEU A 340 -23.79 -7.08 10.56
CA LEU A 340 -24.25 -6.37 11.76
C LEU A 340 -23.21 -5.34 12.26
N ALA A 341 -21.93 -5.72 12.28
CA ALA A 341 -20.86 -4.80 12.66
C ALA A 341 -20.70 -3.64 11.67
N LEU A 342 -20.82 -3.92 10.36
CA LEU A 342 -20.81 -2.90 9.32
C LEU A 342 -21.99 -1.93 9.49
N ASP A 343 -23.22 -2.45 9.57
CA ASP A 343 -24.44 -1.65 9.73
C ASP A 343 -24.37 -0.72 10.94
N ARG A 344 -23.94 -1.24 12.10
CA ARG A 344 -23.75 -0.47 13.33
C ARG A 344 -22.77 0.69 13.12
N LEU A 345 -21.58 0.41 12.57
CA LEU A 345 -20.57 1.45 12.38
C LEU A 345 -20.93 2.42 11.24
N MET A 346 -21.67 1.99 10.22
CA MET A 346 -22.09 2.86 9.12
C MET A 346 -23.17 3.85 9.58
N SER A 347 -24.07 3.39 10.44
CA SER A 347 -25.16 4.17 11.03
C SER A 347 -24.73 5.17 12.10
N ASP A 348 -23.64 4.89 12.83
CA ASP A 348 -23.27 5.66 14.03
C ASP A 348 -21.90 6.37 13.89
N ARG A 349 -21.95 7.67 13.56
CA ARG A 349 -20.74 8.51 13.43
C ARG A 349 -20.03 8.75 14.76
N GLU A 350 -20.77 8.85 15.87
CA GLU A 350 -20.19 9.11 17.19
C GLU A 350 -19.44 7.88 17.70
N LEU A 351 -20.01 6.69 17.51
CA LEU A 351 -19.33 5.43 17.76
C LEU A 351 -18.04 5.32 16.94
N ARG A 352 -18.07 5.62 15.64
CA ARG A 352 -16.86 5.63 14.81
C ARG A 352 -15.79 6.57 15.37
N ALA A 353 -16.17 7.77 15.81
CA ALA A 353 -15.25 8.73 16.39
C ALA A 353 -14.63 8.25 17.72
N ARG A 354 -15.46 7.66 18.61
CA ARG A 354 -15.01 7.09 19.89
C ARG A 354 -14.04 5.92 19.70
N LEU A 355 -14.39 4.97 18.83
CA LEU A 355 -13.53 3.82 18.50
C LEU A 355 -12.22 4.29 17.84
N ALA A 356 -12.27 5.27 16.94
CA ALA A 356 -11.07 5.84 16.32
C ALA A 356 -10.10 6.47 17.33
N ALA A 357 -10.63 7.16 18.36
CA ALA A 357 -9.80 7.71 19.42
C ALA A 357 -9.14 6.61 20.27
N GLY A 358 -9.87 5.53 20.55
CA GLY A 358 -9.32 4.32 21.17
C GLY A 358 -8.22 3.68 20.32
N ALA A 359 -8.51 3.49 19.03
CA ALA A 359 -7.60 2.93 18.03
C ALA A 359 -6.27 3.69 17.97
N LEU A 360 -6.29 5.03 17.93
CA LEU A 360 -5.07 5.84 17.91
C LEU A 360 -4.20 5.63 19.15
N ARG A 361 -4.82 5.58 20.34
CA ARG A 361 -4.09 5.30 21.59
C ARG A 361 -3.50 3.90 21.58
N ARG A 362 -4.29 2.90 21.15
CA ARG A 362 -3.87 1.50 21.09
C ARG A 362 -2.74 1.27 20.08
N ALA A 363 -2.79 1.91 18.92
CA ALA A 363 -1.76 1.80 17.89
C ALA A 363 -0.37 2.22 18.40
N ALA A 364 -0.30 3.21 19.28
CA ALA A 364 0.96 3.66 19.88
C ALA A 364 1.69 2.57 20.68
N ASP A 365 0.99 1.53 21.17
CA ASP A 365 1.60 0.35 21.82
C ASP A 365 2.46 -0.49 20.88
N PHE A 366 2.24 -0.35 19.57
CA PHE A 366 2.90 -1.10 18.51
C PHE A 366 3.89 -0.24 17.72
N ALA A 367 4.23 0.96 18.21
CA ALA A 367 5.29 1.77 17.62
C ALA A 367 6.62 0.98 17.59
N PRO A 368 7.41 1.02 16.49
CA PRO A 368 8.65 0.25 16.37
C PRO A 368 9.63 0.50 17.50
N GLU A 369 9.68 1.72 18.05
CA GLU A 369 10.54 2.12 19.16
C GLU A 369 10.16 1.38 20.45
N ARG A 370 8.86 1.26 20.75
CA ARG A 370 8.37 0.50 21.92
C ARG A 370 8.56 -1.00 21.76
N VAL A 371 8.45 -1.51 20.54
CA VAL A 371 8.74 -2.91 20.24
C VAL A 371 10.24 -3.18 20.40
N ALA A 372 11.11 -2.28 19.94
CA ALA A 372 12.55 -2.36 20.13
C ALA A 372 12.93 -2.38 21.62
N GLU A 373 12.29 -1.56 22.47
CA GLU A 373 12.50 -1.57 23.92
C GLU A 373 12.21 -2.95 24.54
N ARG A 374 11.10 -3.61 24.17
CA ARG A 374 10.78 -4.97 24.65
C ARG A 374 11.84 -6.00 24.25
N TYR A 375 12.43 -5.84 23.06
CA TYR A 375 13.54 -6.69 22.63
C TYR A 375 14.83 -6.37 23.39
N GLU A 376 15.14 -5.10 23.63
CA GLU A 376 16.30 -4.69 24.42
C GLU A 376 16.22 -5.25 25.84
N ASP A 377 15.04 -5.19 26.48
CA ASP A 377 14.79 -5.82 27.78
C ASP A 377 15.07 -7.32 27.74
N LEU A 378 14.62 -8.02 26.69
CA LEU A 378 14.91 -9.43 26.49
C LEU A 378 16.41 -9.69 26.33
N PHE A 379 17.12 -8.87 25.54
CA PHE A 379 18.56 -9.01 25.32
C PHE A 379 19.34 -8.81 26.63
N HIS A 380 19.01 -7.77 27.39
CA HIS A 380 19.62 -7.50 28.69
C HIS A 380 19.37 -8.61 29.70
N ALA A 381 18.14 -9.13 29.75
CA ALA A 381 17.79 -10.25 30.62
C ALA A 381 18.50 -11.57 30.24
N LEU A 382 18.99 -11.68 29.00
CA LEU A 382 19.80 -12.80 28.49
C LEU A 382 21.32 -12.53 28.57
N GLY A 383 21.73 -11.38 29.10
CA GLY A 383 23.14 -11.03 29.30
C GLY A 383 23.83 -10.40 28.10
N ALA A 384 23.09 -9.99 27.06
CA ALA A 384 23.66 -9.22 25.96
C ALA A 384 24.31 -7.92 26.49
N GLY A 385 25.55 -7.65 26.05
CA GLY A 385 26.32 -6.48 26.49
C GLY A 385 27.03 -6.64 27.84
N ARG A 386 26.96 -7.80 28.52
CA ARG A 386 27.92 -8.13 29.58
C ARG A 386 29.26 -8.48 28.91
N VAL A 387 30.19 -7.53 28.93
CA VAL A 387 31.58 -7.76 28.55
C VAL A 387 32.12 -8.95 29.36
N PRO A 388 32.68 -10.01 28.75
CA PRO A 388 33.47 -11.00 29.49
C PRO A 388 34.64 -10.27 30.14
N ALA A 389 34.84 -10.46 31.45
CA ALA A 389 35.99 -9.92 32.14
C ALA A 389 37.30 -10.32 31.41
N GLN A 390 38.07 -9.28 31.05
CA GLN A 390 39.46 -9.31 30.58
C GLN A 390 39.74 -9.99 29.22
N ALA A 391 39.73 -9.18 28.16
CA ALA A 391 40.78 -9.24 27.15
C ALA A 391 41.70 -8.03 27.35
N ALA A 392 43.01 -8.29 27.45
CA ALA A 392 44.05 -7.31 27.75
C ALA A 392 43.95 -6.04 26.87
N PRO A 393 44.29 -4.85 27.41
CA PRO A 393 44.20 -3.60 26.64
C PRO A 393 45.11 -3.67 25.42
N ALA A 394 44.56 -3.34 24.25
CA ALA A 394 45.34 -3.20 23.04
C ALA A 394 46.44 -2.12 23.24
N PRO A 395 47.64 -2.29 22.66
CA PRO A 395 48.76 -1.41 22.90
C PRO A 395 48.46 0.06 22.56
N TRP A 396 48.93 0.97 23.41
CA TRP A 396 48.72 2.42 23.34
C TRP A 396 49.07 3.05 21.96
N TRP A 397 49.96 2.43 21.18
CA TRP A 397 50.35 2.90 19.85
C TRP A 397 49.24 2.78 18.78
N ARG A 398 48.21 1.93 18.98
CA ARG A 398 47.01 1.93 18.10
C ARG A 398 46.09 3.13 18.34
N ARG A 399 46.12 3.75 19.53
CA ARG A 399 45.34 4.97 19.84
C ARG A 399 45.96 6.23 19.24
N LEU A 400 47.30 6.29 19.12
CA LEU A 400 48.00 7.41 18.49
C LEU A 400 47.80 7.50 16.97
N ARG A 401 47.55 6.37 16.29
CA ARG A 401 47.27 6.37 14.83
C ARG A 401 45.88 6.92 14.47
N ALA A 402 44.93 6.91 15.41
CA ALA A 402 43.60 7.49 15.23
C ALA A 402 43.54 8.98 15.62
N ALA A 403 44.48 9.47 16.44
CA ALA A 403 44.52 10.86 16.91
C ALA A 403 45.37 11.80 16.03
N LEU A 404 46.25 11.25 15.18
CA LEU A 404 47.15 12.05 14.32
C LEU A 404 46.70 12.14 12.85
N LEU A 405 45.53 11.60 12.50
CA LEU A 405 44.90 11.91 11.23
C LEU A 405 44.00 13.13 11.44
N PRO A 406 44.24 14.27 10.76
CA PRO A 406 43.32 15.38 10.83
C PRO A 406 41.97 14.89 10.34
N VAL A 407 40.97 14.87 11.24
CA VAL A 407 39.57 14.87 10.83
C VAL A 407 39.37 16.22 10.16
N ARG A 408 39.66 16.27 8.86
CA ARG A 408 39.11 17.31 8.00
C ARG A 408 37.61 17.18 8.17
N ALA A 409 37.00 18.14 8.87
CA ALA A 409 35.57 18.38 8.79
C ALA A 409 35.25 18.41 7.31
N ARG A 410 34.66 17.32 6.83
CA ARG A 410 34.29 17.18 5.44
C ARG A 410 33.24 18.29 5.25
N PRO A 411 33.45 19.28 4.38
CA PRO A 411 32.36 20.19 4.07
C PRO A 411 31.17 19.33 3.67
N PRO A 412 29.93 19.73 3.99
CA PRO A 412 28.75 18.97 3.57
C PRO A 412 28.96 18.59 2.11
N ARG A 413 28.98 17.29 1.84
CA ARG A 413 29.11 16.79 0.47
C ARG A 413 28.14 17.60 -0.35
N ARG A 414 28.65 18.28 -1.40
CA ARG A 414 27.82 18.84 -2.45
C ARG A 414 26.83 17.75 -2.86
N ALA A 415 25.57 17.86 -2.42
CA ALA A 415 24.48 17.06 -2.92
C ALA A 415 24.12 17.63 -4.30
N THR A 416 25.00 17.45 -5.28
CA THR A 416 24.82 18.07 -6.60
C THR A 416 24.01 17.22 -7.58
N ASP A 417 23.55 16.02 -7.22
CA ASP A 417 22.74 15.17 -8.13
C ASP A 417 21.48 14.50 -7.53
N SER A 418 21.19 14.66 -6.24
CA SER A 418 19.93 14.13 -5.70
C SER A 418 18.76 14.98 -6.19
N ARG A 419 17.75 14.32 -6.76
CA ARG A 419 16.51 14.98 -7.16
C ARG A 419 15.76 15.46 -5.90
N PRO A 420 15.15 16.66 -5.94
CA PRO A 420 14.36 17.17 -4.83
C PRO A 420 13.15 16.28 -4.55
N LEU A 421 12.85 16.13 -3.26
CA LEU A 421 11.73 15.34 -2.76
C LEU A 421 10.52 16.25 -2.52
N ALA A 422 9.32 15.73 -2.74
CA ALA A 422 8.08 16.44 -2.42
C ALA A 422 6.96 15.48 -2.03
N SER A 423 6.16 15.90 -1.05
CA SER A 423 4.83 15.36 -0.79
C SER A 423 3.78 16.34 -1.33
N ALA A 424 2.63 15.83 -1.78
CA ALA A 424 1.51 16.66 -2.23
C ALA A 424 0.19 16.17 -1.64
N ARG A 425 -0.66 17.10 -1.23
CA ARG A 425 -1.96 16.83 -0.62
C ARG A 425 -3.04 17.62 -1.33
N SER A 426 -4.12 16.95 -1.68
CA SER A 426 -5.35 17.61 -2.13
C SER A 426 -6.12 18.13 -0.92
N GLY A 427 -6.57 19.39 -0.99
CA GLY A 427 -7.55 19.94 -0.06
C GLY A 427 -8.98 19.65 -0.49
N ALA A 428 -9.94 20.10 0.33
CA ALA A 428 -11.35 19.86 0.09
C ALA A 428 -11.86 20.66 -1.11
N ASP A 429 -11.30 21.85 -1.35
CA ASP A 429 -11.68 22.77 -2.42
C ASP A 429 -10.82 22.57 -3.68
N GLY A 430 -9.99 21.52 -3.68
CA GLY A 430 -9.19 21.05 -4.81
C GLY A 430 -7.85 21.76 -5.00
N GLU A 431 -7.49 22.65 -4.09
CA GLU A 431 -6.13 23.15 -3.95
C GLU A 431 -5.15 22.01 -3.63
N ILE A 432 -3.92 22.10 -4.12
CA ILE A 432 -2.88 21.10 -3.90
C ILE A 432 -1.75 21.72 -3.11
N VAL A 433 -1.58 21.29 -1.87
CA VAL A 433 -0.50 21.72 -0.98
C VAL A 433 0.72 20.82 -1.21
N PHE A 434 1.80 21.41 -1.71
CA PHE A 434 3.10 20.77 -1.84
C PHE A 434 3.95 21.05 -0.61
N ARG A 435 4.65 20.03 -0.13
CA ARG A 435 5.55 20.07 1.02
C ARG A 435 6.91 19.52 0.61
N PHE A 436 7.97 20.23 0.98
CA PHE A 436 9.34 19.89 0.64
C PHE A 436 10.19 19.84 1.90
N PRO A 437 10.94 18.76 2.15
CA PRO A 437 12.05 18.81 3.10
C PRO A 437 13.05 19.87 2.62
N ALA A 438 13.34 20.88 3.43
CA ALA A 438 14.18 22.00 3.02
C ALA A 438 15.60 21.54 2.60
N ALA A 439 16.12 20.50 3.26
CA ALA A 439 17.41 19.88 2.93
C ALA A 439 17.44 19.21 1.53
N SER A 440 16.28 18.94 0.92
CA SER A 440 16.20 18.34 -0.42
C SER A 440 16.17 19.37 -1.55
N LEU A 441 15.90 20.65 -1.23
CA LEU A 441 15.78 21.71 -2.21
C LEU A 441 17.15 22.26 -2.65
N PRO A 442 17.29 22.72 -3.91
CA PRO A 442 18.43 23.53 -4.32
C PRO A 442 18.51 24.84 -3.54
N TRP A 443 19.72 25.42 -3.47
CA TRP A 443 19.91 26.74 -2.89
C TRP A 443 19.37 27.86 -3.80
N GLY A 444 18.88 28.93 -3.19
CA GLY A 444 18.41 30.14 -3.87
C GLY A 444 16.89 30.28 -3.86
N GLU A 445 16.41 31.31 -4.55
CA GLU A 445 14.97 31.52 -4.75
C GLU A 445 14.44 30.57 -5.81
N LEU A 446 13.35 29.86 -5.48
CA LEU A 446 12.78 28.80 -6.31
C LEU A 446 11.30 29.04 -6.59
N ASP A 447 10.84 28.47 -7.69
CA ASP A 447 9.43 28.29 -8.01
C ASP A 447 9.11 26.79 -8.12
N LEU A 448 7.92 26.41 -7.65
CA LEU A 448 7.26 25.17 -8.04
C LEU A 448 6.79 25.36 -9.48
N LEU A 449 7.18 24.44 -10.35
CA LEU A 449 6.81 24.45 -11.75
C LEU A 449 6.05 23.17 -12.09
N ALA A 450 4.79 23.29 -12.47
CA ALA A 450 4.04 22.24 -13.13
C ALA A 450 4.10 22.47 -14.65
N ARG A 451 4.47 21.45 -15.44
CA ARG A 451 4.53 21.55 -16.90
C ARG A 451 3.67 20.47 -17.57
N LEU A 452 2.84 20.88 -18.53
CA LEU A 452 1.97 19.95 -19.26
C LEU A 452 2.80 19.02 -20.16
N ARG A 453 2.63 17.72 -19.97
CA ARG A 453 3.40 16.69 -20.67
C ARG A 453 2.97 16.58 -22.13
N ARG A 454 3.96 16.49 -23.04
CA ARG A 454 3.76 16.38 -24.50
C ARG A 454 2.99 17.57 -25.12
N ASP A 455 3.01 18.72 -24.45
CA ASP A 455 2.41 19.94 -24.99
C ASP A 455 3.43 20.70 -25.87
N PRO A 456 3.16 20.88 -27.18
CA PRO A 456 4.07 21.61 -28.08
C PRO A 456 4.18 23.10 -27.70
N LYS A 457 3.11 23.66 -27.13
CA LYS A 457 3.09 25.04 -26.61
C LYS A 457 3.88 25.21 -25.32
N GLY A 458 4.28 24.10 -24.68
CA GLY A 458 5.08 24.12 -23.46
C GLY A 458 4.42 24.85 -22.29
N ARG A 459 3.09 24.73 -22.14
CA ARG A 459 2.35 25.37 -21.04
C ARG A 459 2.88 24.98 -19.67
N GLU A 460 2.98 25.98 -18.80
CA GLU A 460 3.58 25.92 -17.47
C GLU A 460 2.70 26.69 -16.46
N ALA A 461 2.61 26.17 -15.23
CA ALA A 461 2.08 26.88 -14.08
C ALA A 461 3.17 27.00 -13.02
N ARG A 462 3.35 28.20 -12.47
CA ARG A 462 4.45 28.54 -11.55
C ARG A 462 3.91 29.12 -10.26
N VAL A 463 4.42 28.64 -9.13
CA VAL A 463 4.12 29.21 -7.81
C VAL A 463 5.42 29.44 -7.05
N PRO A 464 5.73 30.66 -6.61
CA PRO A 464 6.95 30.95 -5.85
C PRO A 464 7.02 30.15 -4.55
N LEU A 465 8.16 29.51 -4.25
CA LEU A 465 8.40 28.94 -2.92
C LEU A 465 8.71 30.07 -1.93
N PRO A 466 8.18 30.02 -0.70
CA PRO A 466 8.52 30.99 0.33
C PRO A 466 10.00 30.88 0.72
N ALA A 467 10.65 32.02 0.95
CA ALA A 467 12.01 32.08 1.47
C ALA A 467 12.01 31.82 2.99
N GLY A 468 12.98 31.06 3.51
CA GLY A 468 13.09 30.87 4.96
C GLY A 468 13.97 29.71 5.42
N ARG A 469 14.21 29.66 6.74
CA ARG A 469 15.02 28.64 7.43
C ARG A 469 14.19 27.48 8.02
N ALA A 470 12.93 27.34 7.61
CA ALA A 470 12.10 26.23 8.08
C ALA A 470 12.68 24.89 7.60
N SER A 471 12.53 23.84 8.42
CA SER A 471 12.93 22.48 8.04
C SER A 471 12.06 21.90 6.91
N GLU A 472 10.86 22.45 6.71
CA GLU A 472 9.91 22.11 5.65
C GLU A 472 9.40 23.39 4.97
N VAL A 473 9.34 23.38 3.64
CA VAL A 473 8.78 24.45 2.82
C VAL A 473 7.40 24.01 2.30
N ARG A 474 6.42 24.91 2.35
CA ARG A 474 5.05 24.64 1.86
C ARG A 474 4.64 25.66 0.79
N VAL A 475 3.92 25.19 -0.22
CA VAL A 475 3.35 26.05 -1.28
C VAL A 475 2.05 25.42 -1.79
N THR A 476 1.08 26.24 -2.15
CA THR A 476 -0.22 25.78 -2.65
C THR A 476 -0.35 26.09 -4.13
N LEU A 477 -0.69 25.06 -4.92
CA LEU A 477 -1.13 25.19 -6.31
C LEU A 477 -2.65 25.04 -6.31
N ASP A 478 -3.36 26.14 -6.49
CA ASP A 478 -4.81 26.14 -6.63
C ASP A 478 -5.17 26.13 -8.12
N PRO A 479 -5.86 25.08 -8.62
CA PRO A 479 -6.21 24.97 -10.04
C PRO A 479 -7.21 26.03 -10.53
N LEU A 480 -7.90 26.75 -9.64
CA LEU A 480 -8.81 27.83 -10.00
C LEU A 480 -8.06 29.15 -10.28
N THR A 481 -6.99 29.42 -9.53
CA THR A 481 -6.13 30.60 -9.73
C THR A 481 -4.93 30.33 -10.65
N HIS A 482 -4.53 29.06 -10.78
CA HIS A 482 -3.46 28.59 -11.65
C HIS A 482 -4.01 27.59 -12.67
N PRO A 483 -4.68 28.06 -13.73
CA PRO A 483 -5.23 27.25 -14.82
C PRO A 483 -4.38 26.05 -15.28
N LEU A 484 -4.88 24.84 -15.02
CA LEU A 484 -4.29 23.61 -15.55
C LEU A 484 -5.19 23.03 -16.65
N ALA A 485 -4.75 23.15 -17.90
CA ALA A 485 -5.39 22.44 -19.01
C ALA A 485 -5.44 20.93 -18.78
N GLU A 486 -6.44 20.26 -19.37
CA GLU A 486 -6.65 18.82 -19.21
C GLU A 486 -5.40 18.01 -19.64
N GLY A 487 -4.94 17.13 -18.76
CA GLY A 487 -3.79 16.27 -19.02
C GLY A 487 -2.96 15.96 -17.79
N ARG A 488 -1.73 15.51 -18.05
CA ARG A 488 -0.74 15.20 -17.00
C ARG A 488 0.28 16.32 -16.93
N TRP A 489 0.46 16.86 -15.74
CA TRP A 489 1.44 17.88 -15.41
C TRP A 489 2.59 17.26 -14.62
N ASP A 490 3.79 17.28 -15.18
CA ASP A 490 4.99 16.84 -14.47
C ASP A 490 5.49 17.99 -13.59
N CYS A 491 5.85 17.70 -12.33
CA CYS A 491 6.23 18.71 -11.34
C CYS A 491 7.75 18.82 -11.17
N TYR A 492 8.22 20.05 -11.02
CA TYR A 492 9.62 20.42 -10.91
C TYR A 492 9.80 21.53 -9.88
N VAL A 493 11.04 21.71 -9.40
CA VAL A 493 11.50 23.00 -8.87
C VAL A 493 12.49 23.62 -9.85
N VAL A 494 12.45 24.94 -9.96
CA VAL A 494 13.29 25.71 -10.88
C VAL A 494 13.75 27.00 -10.19
N PRO A 495 14.96 27.52 -10.48
CA PRO A 495 15.34 28.86 -10.04
C PRO A 495 14.31 29.89 -10.48
N ARG A 496 13.99 30.83 -9.60
CA ARG A 496 12.97 31.85 -9.84
C ARG A 496 13.24 32.63 -11.12
N GLY A 497 12.21 32.79 -11.95
CA GLY A 497 12.32 33.48 -13.25
C GLY A 497 13.11 32.72 -14.33
N ALA A 498 13.69 31.56 -14.03
CA ALA A 498 14.47 30.79 -15.00
C ALA A 498 13.60 29.83 -15.84
N THR A 499 14.00 29.61 -17.09
CA THR A 499 13.42 28.61 -18.00
C THR A 499 14.25 27.33 -18.08
N ARG A 500 15.49 27.37 -17.58
CA ARG A 500 16.45 26.26 -17.51
C ARG A 500 16.77 25.90 -16.06
N GLY A 501 17.45 24.78 -15.84
CA GLY A 501 17.83 24.33 -14.50
C GLY A 501 16.72 23.63 -13.69
N ARG A 502 15.62 23.24 -14.34
CA ARG A 502 14.52 22.50 -13.69
C ARG A 502 15.00 21.16 -13.14
N LYS A 503 14.64 20.85 -11.89
CA LYS A 503 14.85 19.54 -11.26
C LYS A 503 13.50 18.89 -10.99
N ARG A 504 13.31 17.68 -11.52
CA ARG A 504 12.05 16.93 -11.40
C ARG A 504 11.85 16.46 -9.96
N LEU A 505 10.62 16.60 -9.45
CA LEU A 505 10.25 16.19 -8.10
C LEU A 505 10.06 14.67 -8.02
N VAL A 506 10.71 14.04 -7.05
CA VAL A 506 10.42 12.67 -6.62
C VAL A 506 9.25 12.72 -5.65
N CYS A 507 8.26 11.85 -5.83
CA CYS A 507 7.09 11.78 -4.97
C CYS A 507 7.44 10.99 -3.72
N GLU A 508 7.37 11.63 -2.55
CA GLU A 508 7.36 10.92 -1.27
C GLU A 508 5.96 10.38 -0.98
N VAL A 509 4.96 11.27 -1.01
CA VAL A 509 3.57 10.95 -0.69
C VAL A 509 2.62 11.79 -1.55
N ALA A 510 1.52 11.18 -2.03
CA ALA A 510 0.44 11.88 -2.73
C ALA A 510 -0.91 11.58 -2.06
N GLU A 511 -1.39 12.52 -1.25
CA GLU A 511 -2.61 12.40 -0.46
C GLU A 511 -3.83 12.96 -1.21
N ARG A 512 -4.92 12.18 -1.22
CA ARG A 512 -6.17 12.52 -1.93
C ARG A 512 -7.42 12.33 -1.05
N ALA A 513 -7.25 12.10 0.25
CA ALA A 513 -8.36 11.78 1.16
C ALA A 513 -9.45 12.86 1.18
N ARG A 514 -9.08 14.13 1.14
CA ARG A 514 -10.04 15.26 1.15
C ARG A 514 -10.88 15.38 -0.13
N ARG A 515 -10.55 14.63 -1.19
CA ARG A 515 -11.29 14.61 -2.47
C ARG A 515 -12.26 13.44 -2.60
N VAL A 516 -12.27 12.50 -1.67
CA VAL A 516 -13.19 11.35 -1.72
C VAL A 516 -14.64 11.83 -1.74
N GLY A 517 -15.44 11.35 -2.70
CA GLY A 517 -16.85 11.70 -2.86
C GLY A 517 -17.14 13.14 -3.32
N ARG A 518 -16.13 13.98 -3.55
CA ARG A 518 -16.32 15.39 -3.94
C ARG A 518 -16.63 15.52 -5.43
N ALA A 519 -17.59 16.37 -5.77
CA ALA A 519 -17.86 16.76 -7.14
C ALA A 519 -16.67 17.53 -7.76
N PRO A 520 -16.59 17.61 -9.10
CA PRO A 520 -15.72 18.58 -9.77
C PRO A 520 -16.03 20.01 -9.31
N LEU A 521 -15.03 20.88 -9.40
CA LEU A 521 -15.15 22.30 -9.09
C LEU A 521 -15.71 23.08 -10.28
N THR A 522 -16.26 24.25 -10.03
CA THR A 522 -16.62 25.24 -11.05
C THR A 522 -15.67 26.43 -10.93
N ALA A 523 -14.94 26.73 -12.00
CA ALA A 523 -14.06 27.89 -12.07
C ALA A 523 -14.85 29.19 -12.26
N PRO A 524 -14.25 30.37 -11.97
CA PRO A 524 -14.94 31.66 -12.13
C PRO A 524 -15.44 31.94 -13.56
N ASP A 525 -14.80 31.34 -14.57
CA ASP A 525 -15.20 31.40 -15.97
C ASP A 525 -16.26 30.35 -16.36
N GLY A 526 -16.81 29.61 -15.39
CA GLY A 526 -17.84 28.59 -15.57
C GLY A 526 -17.32 27.21 -15.96
N GLU A 527 -16.02 27.06 -16.22
CA GLU A 527 -15.44 25.78 -16.60
C GLU A 527 -15.47 24.77 -15.43
N THR A 528 -15.63 23.49 -15.77
CA THR A 528 -15.58 22.40 -14.80
C THR A 528 -14.12 21.93 -14.62
N VAL A 529 -13.64 21.91 -13.38
CA VAL A 529 -12.23 21.67 -13.04
C VAL A 529 -12.06 20.54 -12.02
N SER A 530 -11.05 19.71 -12.20
CA SER A 530 -10.59 18.73 -11.20
C SER A 530 -9.09 18.54 -11.32
N ALA A 531 -8.37 18.46 -10.21
CA ALA A 531 -6.93 18.24 -10.20
C ALA A 531 -6.53 17.34 -9.03
N LEU A 532 -5.68 16.33 -9.28
CA LEU A 532 -5.24 15.36 -8.29
C LEU A 532 -3.74 15.09 -8.38
N PRO A 533 -2.97 15.20 -7.28
CA PRO A 533 -1.59 14.78 -7.22
C PRO A 533 -1.48 13.25 -7.20
N TYR A 534 -0.45 12.70 -7.83
CA TYR A 534 -0.17 11.27 -7.80
C TYR A 534 1.30 10.95 -8.07
N ALA A 535 1.74 9.78 -7.60
CA ALA A 535 3.02 9.20 -7.95
C ALA A 535 2.94 8.51 -9.33
N THR A 536 3.84 8.88 -10.23
CA THR A 536 4.00 8.19 -11.51
C THR A 536 4.66 6.82 -11.29
N VAL A 537 4.57 5.93 -12.29
CA VAL A 537 5.17 4.59 -12.23
C VAL A 537 6.68 4.64 -11.94
N ASP A 538 7.35 5.70 -12.40
CA ASP A 538 8.79 5.92 -12.20
C ASP A 538 9.12 6.67 -10.89
N GLY A 539 8.13 6.86 -10.00
CA GLY A 539 8.32 7.50 -8.69
C GLY A 539 8.35 9.03 -8.68
N PHE A 540 8.06 9.70 -9.81
CA PHE A 540 7.97 11.18 -9.85
C PHE A 540 6.59 11.68 -9.47
N LEU A 541 6.55 12.87 -8.87
CA LEU A 541 5.32 13.57 -8.56
C LEU A 541 4.74 14.23 -9.81
N ALA A 542 3.45 14.05 -10.03
CA ALA A 542 2.69 14.67 -11.10
C ALA A 542 1.29 15.08 -10.61
N VAL A 543 0.66 16.00 -11.35
CA VAL A 543 -0.75 16.36 -11.18
C VAL A 543 -1.52 15.90 -12.41
N ARG A 544 -2.62 15.18 -12.20
CA ARG A 544 -3.61 14.91 -13.24
C ARG A 544 -4.68 15.98 -13.16
N ALA A 545 -4.90 16.71 -14.25
CA ALA A 545 -5.88 17.79 -14.31
C ALA A 545 -6.93 17.52 -15.40
N TRP A 546 -8.16 17.96 -15.14
CA TRP A 546 -9.26 18.06 -16.08
C TRP A 546 -9.80 19.48 -15.99
N ARG A 547 -9.97 20.12 -17.14
CA ARG A 547 -10.52 21.47 -17.26
C ARG A 547 -11.32 21.53 -18.55
N ARG A 548 -12.65 21.62 -18.41
CA ARG A 548 -13.60 21.45 -19.50
C ARG A 548 -14.57 22.63 -19.53
N PRO A 549 -14.88 23.20 -20.72
CA PRO A 549 -15.86 24.27 -20.84
C PRO A 549 -17.23 23.89 -20.25
N ALA A 550 -17.64 22.64 -20.45
CA ALA A 550 -18.83 22.05 -19.87
C ALA A 550 -18.61 20.56 -19.63
N HIS A 551 -19.32 19.97 -18.66
CA HIS A 551 -19.16 18.56 -18.30
C HIS A 551 -20.46 17.98 -17.72
N ALA A 552 -20.76 16.74 -18.09
CA ALA A 552 -21.80 15.92 -17.50
C ALA A 552 -21.14 14.84 -16.64
N GLU A 553 -21.21 14.98 -15.31
CA GLU A 553 -20.62 14.07 -14.33
C GLU A 553 -21.51 12.84 -14.15
N VAL A 554 -21.06 11.69 -14.61
CA VAL A 554 -21.75 10.40 -14.45
C VAL A 554 -21.77 10.02 -12.98
N THR A 555 -22.95 10.08 -12.36
CA THR A 555 -23.15 9.80 -10.94
C THR A 555 -23.52 8.35 -10.67
N ARG A 556 -24.19 7.68 -11.61
CA ARG A 556 -24.61 6.27 -11.46
C ARG A 556 -24.70 5.56 -12.79
N ILE A 557 -24.30 4.29 -12.80
CA ILE A 557 -24.53 3.35 -13.89
C ILE A 557 -25.30 2.15 -13.33
N ALA A 558 -26.40 1.77 -14.00
CA ALA A 558 -27.21 0.61 -13.64
C ALA A 558 -27.41 -0.28 -14.87
N VAL A 559 -26.87 -1.49 -14.82
CA VAL A 559 -27.04 -2.52 -15.84
C VAL A 559 -28.35 -3.25 -15.60
N GLY A 560 -29.29 -3.13 -16.53
CA GLY A 560 -30.55 -3.88 -16.56
C GLY A 560 -30.53 -5.02 -17.58
N ALA A 561 -31.67 -5.69 -17.77
CA ALA A 561 -31.79 -6.79 -18.73
C ALA A 561 -31.77 -6.34 -20.21
N GLU A 562 -32.40 -5.20 -20.50
CA GLU A 562 -32.60 -4.69 -21.86
C GLU A 562 -31.59 -3.59 -22.25
N GLY A 563 -30.95 -2.97 -21.24
CA GLY A 563 -30.05 -1.85 -21.45
C GLY A 563 -29.33 -1.39 -20.20
N THR A 564 -28.35 -0.50 -20.38
CA THR A 564 -27.61 0.14 -19.29
C THR A 564 -28.12 1.57 -19.11
N THR A 565 -28.72 1.83 -17.95
CA THR A 565 -29.18 3.18 -17.55
C THR A 565 -28.02 3.96 -16.95
N VAL A 566 -27.84 5.20 -17.39
CA VAL A 566 -26.79 6.10 -16.91
C VAL A 566 -27.45 7.37 -16.39
N ARG A 567 -27.06 7.80 -15.18
CA ARG A 567 -27.44 9.10 -14.61
C ARG A 567 -26.23 10.01 -14.59
N ALA A 568 -26.43 11.27 -14.94
CA ALA A 568 -25.38 12.28 -14.91
C ALA A 568 -25.90 13.62 -14.37
N ALA A 569 -25.09 14.29 -13.54
CA ALA A 569 -25.30 15.66 -13.11
C ALA A 569 -24.64 16.62 -14.11
N LEU A 570 -25.28 17.75 -14.39
CA LEU A 570 -24.83 18.69 -15.41
C LEU A 570 -24.26 19.97 -14.80
N SER A 571 -23.18 20.48 -15.39
CA SER A 571 -22.68 21.82 -15.08
C SER A 571 -23.36 22.93 -15.90
N VAL A 572 -24.24 22.56 -16.85
CA VAL A 572 -24.94 23.48 -17.76
C VAL A 572 -26.42 23.08 -17.93
N PRO A 573 -27.33 24.01 -18.30
CA PRO A 573 -28.73 23.69 -18.55
C PRO A 573 -28.93 22.63 -19.65
N ALA A 574 -29.91 21.74 -19.46
CA ALA A 574 -30.11 20.54 -20.30
C ALA A 574 -31.21 20.64 -21.36
N THR A 575 -31.79 21.82 -21.59
CA THR A 575 -32.99 21.97 -22.43
C THR A 575 -32.74 21.46 -23.84
N GLY A 576 -33.48 20.44 -24.27
CA GLY A 576 -33.33 19.81 -25.59
C GLY A 576 -32.07 18.96 -25.77
N ALA A 577 -31.39 18.59 -24.69
CA ALA A 577 -30.16 17.80 -24.77
C ALA A 577 -30.41 16.38 -25.31
N VAL A 578 -29.43 15.84 -26.02
CA VAL A 578 -29.41 14.44 -26.50
C VAL A 578 -28.04 13.84 -26.31
N VAL A 579 -27.96 12.55 -25.96
CA VAL A 579 -26.68 11.85 -25.95
C VAL A 579 -26.33 11.46 -27.37
N VAL A 580 -25.12 11.77 -27.81
CA VAL A 580 -24.58 11.39 -29.11
C VAL A 580 -23.46 10.38 -28.89
N ALA A 581 -23.54 9.26 -29.57
CA ALA A 581 -22.53 8.21 -29.56
C ALA A 581 -21.75 8.25 -30.89
N VAL A 582 -20.49 8.65 -30.81
CA VAL A 582 -19.60 8.85 -31.96
C VAL A 582 -18.71 7.62 -32.14
N SER A 583 -18.82 6.97 -33.29
CA SER A 583 -18.15 5.74 -33.64
C SER A 583 -16.65 5.98 -33.85
N ARG A 584 -15.81 5.12 -33.26
CA ARG A 584 -14.36 5.14 -33.50
C ARG A 584 -13.95 4.51 -34.84
N GLN A 585 -14.90 4.00 -35.61
CA GLN A 585 -14.68 3.30 -36.88
C GLN A 585 -15.16 4.11 -38.11
N GLY A 586 -15.66 5.33 -37.90
CA GLY A 586 -16.20 6.21 -38.95
C GLY A 586 -17.67 6.58 -38.71
N GLU A 587 -18.11 7.69 -39.32
CA GLU A 587 -19.38 8.39 -39.04
C GLU A 587 -20.65 7.56 -39.35
N SER A 588 -20.55 6.54 -40.21
CA SER A 588 -21.70 5.67 -40.57
C SER A 588 -22.24 4.84 -39.40
N GLY A 589 -21.53 4.80 -38.27
CA GLY A 589 -21.94 4.10 -37.04
C GLY A 589 -22.53 5.00 -35.95
N ASP A 590 -22.60 6.32 -36.16
CA ASP A 590 -23.03 7.28 -35.13
C ASP A 590 -24.53 7.18 -34.84
N PHE A 591 -24.92 7.55 -33.62
CA PHE A 591 -26.33 7.60 -33.24
C PHE A 591 -26.61 8.54 -32.08
N SER A 592 -27.88 8.89 -31.91
CA SER A 592 -28.36 9.68 -30.78
C SER A 592 -29.31 8.88 -29.90
N LEU A 593 -29.31 9.20 -28.61
CA LEU A 593 -30.23 8.67 -27.62
C LEU A 593 -30.99 9.83 -26.96
N PRO A 594 -32.29 9.68 -26.76
CA PRO A 594 -33.05 10.64 -25.97
C PRO A 594 -32.58 10.61 -24.52
N VAL A 595 -32.70 11.75 -23.84
CA VAL A 595 -32.46 11.86 -22.40
C VAL A 595 -33.73 12.30 -21.71
N THR A 596 -33.91 11.86 -20.47
CA THR A 596 -34.97 12.33 -19.58
C THR A 596 -34.36 13.25 -18.51
N PRO A 597 -34.88 14.47 -18.31
CA PRO A 597 -34.45 15.33 -17.21
C PRO A 597 -34.63 14.67 -15.84
N ASP A 598 -33.69 14.89 -14.92
CA ASP A 598 -33.69 14.32 -13.57
C ASP A 598 -33.09 15.32 -12.57
N GLY A 599 -33.93 16.21 -12.04
CA GLY A 599 -33.48 17.34 -11.22
C GLY A 599 -32.52 18.25 -11.99
N THR A 600 -31.29 18.43 -11.48
CA THR A 600 -30.21 19.18 -12.15
C THR A 600 -29.40 18.32 -13.12
N GLY A 601 -29.84 17.09 -13.39
CA GLY A 601 -29.17 16.11 -14.21
C GLY A 601 -30.04 15.54 -15.31
N LEU A 602 -29.60 14.41 -15.85
CA LEU A 602 -30.30 13.65 -16.87
C LEU A 602 -30.11 12.15 -16.68
N VAL A 603 -31.00 11.39 -17.31
CA VAL A 603 -30.96 9.93 -17.41
C VAL A 603 -31.13 9.51 -18.85
N PHE A 604 -30.37 8.49 -19.28
CA PHE A 604 -30.54 7.84 -20.58
C PHE A 604 -30.20 6.36 -20.49
N THR A 605 -30.62 5.60 -21.50
CA THR A 605 -30.42 4.15 -21.55
C THR A 605 -29.73 3.74 -22.84
N LEU A 606 -28.63 3.00 -22.71
CA LEU A 606 -27.91 2.35 -23.81
C LEU A 606 -28.52 0.97 -24.06
N PRO A 607 -28.99 0.67 -25.27
CA PRO A 607 -29.58 -0.64 -25.59
C PRO A 607 -28.50 -1.72 -25.66
N HIS A 608 -28.80 -2.93 -25.16
CA HIS A 608 -27.88 -4.08 -25.28
C HIS A 608 -27.99 -4.82 -26.60
N ALA A 609 -29.19 -4.84 -27.20
CA ALA A 609 -29.44 -5.39 -28.52
C ALA A 609 -29.37 -4.24 -29.54
N ARG A 610 -28.18 -4.00 -30.09
CA ARG A 610 -27.97 -3.00 -31.13
C ARG A 610 -27.37 -3.64 -32.39
N PRO A 611 -27.97 -3.46 -33.57
CA PRO A 611 -27.32 -3.82 -34.82
C PRO A 611 -26.02 -3.00 -34.99
N VAL A 612 -24.91 -3.69 -35.25
CA VAL A 612 -23.60 -3.07 -35.47
C VAL A 612 -23.10 -3.41 -36.87
N ALA A 613 -22.42 -2.45 -37.50
CA ALA A 613 -21.87 -2.63 -38.84
C ALA A 613 -20.62 -3.53 -38.86
N ALA A 614 -19.96 -3.72 -37.71
CA ALA A 614 -18.75 -4.53 -37.57
C ALA A 614 -18.83 -5.42 -36.31
N PRO A 615 -18.15 -6.59 -36.31
CA PRO A 615 -18.16 -7.53 -35.18
C PRO A 615 -17.71 -6.94 -33.84
N HIS A 616 -16.94 -5.87 -33.88
CA HIS A 616 -16.51 -5.15 -32.70
C HIS A 616 -16.62 -3.66 -32.97
N SER A 617 -17.54 -2.98 -32.29
CA SER A 617 -17.75 -1.54 -32.47
C SER A 617 -17.66 -0.80 -31.13
N ARG A 618 -17.13 0.43 -31.18
CA ARG A 618 -16.91 1.28 -30.00
C ARG A 618 -17.33 2.71 -30.30
N TRP A 619 -17.99 3.33 -29.32
CA TRP A 619 -18.44 4.71 -29.38
C TRP A 619 -17.95 5.50 -28.18
N ASP A 620 -17.52 6.74 -28.42
CA ASP A 620 -17.36 7.74 -27.38
C ASP A 620 -18.68 8.50 -27.20
N LEU A 621 -19.09 8.68 -25.95
CA LEU A 621 -20.38 9.29 -25.62
C LEU A 621 -20.20 10.75 -25.23
N TYR A 622 -21.03 11.61 -25.82
CA TYR A 622 -21.08 13.05 -25.56
C TYR A 622 -22.53 13.48 -25.35
N LEU A 623 -22.71 14.64 -24.74
CA LEU A 623 -24.00 15.30 -24.65
C LEU A 623 -24.04 16.47 -25.62
N ARG A 624 -24.96 16.46 -26.58
CA ARG A 624 -25.24 17.61 -27.44
C ARG A 624 -26.36 18.41 -26.81
N VAL A 625 -26.11 19.68 -26.54
CA VAL A 625 -27.10 20.62 -26.01
C VAL A 625 -27.28 21.73 -27.03
N PRO A 626 -28.50 22.06 -27.48
CA PRO A 626 -28.72 23.07 -28.52
C PRO A 626 -28.10 24.44 -28.22
N ALA A 627 -28.04 24.83 -26.94
CA ALA A 627 -27.43 26.08 -26.49
C ALA A 627 -25.89 26.06 -26.47
N HIS A 628 -25.26 24.90 -26.73
CA HIS A 628 -23.81 24.73 -26.73
C HIS A 628 -23.34 24.21 -28.09
N GLU A 629 -22.50 25.01 -28.76
CA GLU A 629 -21.96 24.68 -30.09
C GLU A 629 -21.05 23.45 -30.07
N VAL A 630 -20.29 23.28 -28.98
CA VAL A 630 -19.37 22.14 -28.79
C VAL A 630 -20.04 21.04 -27.94
N PRO A 631 -19.95 19.76 -28.34
CA PRO A 631 -20.45 18.65 -27.53
C PRO A 631 -19.87 18.65 -26.11
N VAL A 632 -20.75 18.53 -25.12
CA VAL A 632 -20.41 18.47 -23.71
C VAL A 632 -19.86 17.08 -23.38
N ALA A 633 -18.71 17.03 -22.71
CA ALA A 633 -18.10 15.77 -22.32
C ALA A 633 -18.97 15.04 -21.28
N LEU A 634 -19.23 13.75 -21.51
CA LEU A 634 -19.92 12.87 -20.57
C LEU A 634 -18.91 11.93 -19.93
N GLY A 635 -18.71 12.01 -18.61
CA GLY A 635 -17.65 11.26 -17.95
C GLY A 635 -17.67 11.41 -16.43
N ARG A 636 -16.61 10.97 -15.75
CA ARG A 636 -16.51 11.05 -14.28
C ARG A 636 -15.14 11.57 -13.86
N ILE A 637 -15.04 12.84 -13.48
CA ILE A 637 -13.77 13.51 -13.13
C ILE A 637 -13.70 13.97 -11.67
N GLY A 638 -14.80 13.82 -10.91
CA GLY A 638 -14.83 14.08 -9.46
C GLY A 638 -14.08 13.00 -8.67
N GLY A 639 -14.06 13.14 -7.34
CA GLY A 639 -13.49 12.15 -6.45
C GLY A 639 -11.96 12.15 -6.38
N ASP A 640 -11.39 11.01 -5.97
CA ASP A 640 -9.96 10.82 -5.68
C ASP A 640 -9.25 9.84 -6.65
N ILE A 641 -9.94 9.40 -7.70
CA ILE A 641 -9.50 8.33 -8.60
C ILE A 641 -8.73 8.88 -9.80
N ILE A 642 -7.51 8.38 -10.01
CA ILE A 642 -6.64 8.80 -11.12
C ILE A 642 -6.90 8.01 -12.41
N ASP A 643 -7.31 6.74 -12.30
CA ASP A 643 -7.47 5.81 -13.43
C ASP A 643 -8.78 5.02 -13.29
N ARG A 644 -9.88 5.61 -13.76
CA ARG A 644 -11.22 5.01 -13.68
C ARG A 644 -11.40 3.80 -14.58
N ASN A 645 -10.62 3.69 -15.66
CA ASN A 645 -10.68 2.54 -16.57
C ASN A 645 -10.33 1.21 -15.86
N LYS A 646 -9.63 1.27 -14.72
CA LYS A 646 -9.26 0.07 -13.94
C LYS A 646 -10.09 -0.14 -12.69
N THR A 647 -10.73 0.90 -12.17
CA THR A 647 -11.46 0.86 -10.89
C THR A 647 -12.96 0.78 -11.08
N ASP A 648 -13.50 1.56 -12.02
CA ASP A 648 -14.93 1.72 -12.28
C ASP A 648 -15.34 0.71 -13.37
N LEU A 649 -15.23 -0.57 -13.02
CA LEU A 649 -15.52 -1.68 -13.92
C LEU A 649 -17.01 -2.02 -13.86
N VAL A 650 -17.68 -1.86 -15.00
CA VAL A 650 -19.08 -2.22 -15.18
C VAL A 650 -19.14 -3.58 -15.90
N PRO A 651 -19.98 -4.53 -15.45
CA PRO A 651 -20.10 -5.83 -16.09
C PRO A 651 -20.63 -5.70 -17.52
N ALA A 652 -20.20 -6.62 -18.39
CA ALA A 652 -20.76 -6.75 -19.72
C ALA A 652 -22.05 -7.59 -19.67
N THR A 653 -23.03 -7.23 -20.49
CA THR A 653 -24.25 -8.02 -20.66
C THR A 653 -24.16 -8.79 -21.97
N ARG A 654 -24.57 -10.06 -21.95
CA ARG A 654 -24.63 -10.92 -23.14
C ARG A 654 -26.07 -11.26 -23.49
N ARG A 655 -26.43 -11.06 -24.75
CA ARG A 655 -27.75 -11.39 -25.30
C ARG A 655 -27.61 -11.79 -26.77
N ASP A 656 -28.17 -12.95 -27.13
CA ASP A 656 -28.18 -13.44 -28.52
C ASP A 656 -26.79 -13.44 -29.18
N GLY A 657 -25.75 -13.82 -28.41
CA GLY A 657 -24.35 -13.80 -28.86
C GLY A 657 -23.68 -12.42 -28.87
N THR A 658 -24.44 -11.34 -28.66
CA THR A 658 -23.96 -9.96 -28.56
C THR A 658 -23.55 -9.61 -27.14
N GLU A 659 -22.33 -9.11 -26.94
CA GLU A 659 -21.81 -8.60 -25.67
C GLU A 659 -21.78 -7.06 -25.70
N ALA A 660 -22.48 -6.40 -24.78
CA ALA A 660 -22.52 -4.95 -24.66
C ALA A 660 -21.96 -4.51 -23.30
N ARG A 661 -21.16 -3.43 -23.29
CA ARG A 661 -20.65 -2.86 -22.04
C ARG A 661 -20.36 -1.37 -22.13
N VAL A 662 -20.48 -0.69 -21.00
CA VAL A 662 -19.98 0.68 -20.82
C VAL A 662 -18.66 0.66 -20.07
N PHE A 663 -17.80 1.63 -20.35
CA PHE A 663 -16.51 1.77 -19.68
C PHE A 663 -16.02 3.21 -19.69
N PHE A 664 -15.12 3.56 -18.78
CA PHE A 664 -14.44 4.85 -18.79
C PHE A 664 -13.13 4.78 -19.57
N THR A 665 -12.90 5.77 -20.42
CA THR A 665 -11.65 5.93 -21.18
C THR A 665 -10.51 6.44 -20.27
N GLY A 666 -9.28 6.50 -20.80
CA GLY A 666 -8.15 7.11 -20.08
C GLY A 666 -8.32 8.61 -19.79
N ALA A 667 -9.20 9.30 -20.52
CA ALA A 667 -9.61 10.68 -20.25
C ALA A 667 -10.81 10.78 -19.30
N HIS A 668 -11.29 9.64 -18.77
CA HIS A 668 -12.47 9.50 -17.91
C HIS A 668 -13.80 9.88 -18.59
N ASN A 669 -13.83 9.89 -19.92
CA ASN A 669 -15.08 9.96 -20.69
C ASN A 669 -15.75 8.60 -20.73
N LEU A 670 -17.09 8.58 -20.72
CA LEU A 670 -17.88 7.38 -20.87
C LEU A 670 -17.87 6.92 -22.32
N ALA A 671 -17.68 5.62 -22.51
CA ALA A 671 -17.70 4.97 -23.82
C ALA A 671 -18.55 3.71 -23.77
N PHE A 672 -19.01 3.29 -24.94
CA PHE A 672 -19.84 2.11 -25.14
C PHE A 672 -19.14 1.16 -26.12
N GLU A 673 -19.20 -0.13 -25.84
CA GLU A 673 -18.63 -1.19 -26.68
C GLU A 673 -19.69 -2.27 -26.89
N VAL A 674 -19.83 -2.70 -28.13
CA VAL A 674 -20.65 -3.84 -28.52
C VAL A 674 -19.78 -4.80 -29.33
N ARG A 675 -19.90 -6.09 -29.03
CA ARG A 675 -19.26 -7.18 -29.76
C ARG A 675 -20.32 -8.16 -30.20
N THR A 676 -20.39 -8.47 -31.48
CA THR A 676 -21.25 -9.52 -32.03
C THR A 676 -20.40 -10.75 -32.41
N PRO A 677 -21.02 -11.92 -32.56
CA PRO A 677 -20.34 -13.15 -32.96
C PRO A 677 -19.53 -13.04 -34.25
#